data_AF-A0A3P9AEJ2-F1
#
_entry.id   AF-A0A3P9AEJ2-F1
#
_cell.length_a   1.000
_cell.length_b   1.000
_cell.length_c   1.000
_cell.angle_alpha   90.00
_cell.angle_beta   90.00
_cell.angle_gamma   90.00
#
_symmetry.space_group_name_H-M   'P 1'
#
loop_
_entity.id
_entity.type
_entity.pdbx_description
1 polymer ?
#
loop_
_entity_poly.entity_id
_entity_poly.type
_entity_poly.pdbx_seq_one_letter_code
_entity_poly.pdbx_strand_id
1 'polypeptide(L)'
;MALGFLLGVLVLLSVWPRVSCADVLGVAVETECRDRYLLVTTRLIAENEPRFEAVDADGVHAITELYGSECGYMFSILPLHGHAELRASYYSCHTDNQGDEVFVFSFNLIAADETGEEMTYRINETCYLPLPWSPREIRCEENYMEVVRDCVSRVQSHALSPRPHQAHRVATPAWQVMFQKEGEQQFSPMSIPEARVLGYVFHLTQGRLVFRSPYRQPHSSLVMVNGTRVEQVHPILFSRQRWVVMMVDLVVACSTNDGVFDGVDLIWETPTLLSSLASGLAGLDSMQVSMGVDGQLLDKATAAGRGYSLEISDDTIRLSIPFNAEGGYRHSFVMNNTYHEVYILHLYFEQLLVDEGGVETRIRFHRPMSTPLLWQDPSVINRKTDLAERVFTVYLGNLTDMVNLVAVKLNGHAFTVQEANESNYNITAVHQLNSTLHGYILRVPFEDVIVHKLYSTEGLFLYMLYINFTLAVLPQGEPFYHLTSIVAHFHDVFAPVFSAVCNSRNISFQMDHQPFDYLWEAAIGPYLLTPSLASKRGYVMQNDSNSLTLEVPLFTVGYTYEDIHLEQFSGTFEILSRFSRTLEVARSLSMRCVFQTTELIVCSTKGVMTVVKDVTLVIPEAEPSRTSLANRTCRPQETDDTRVLFNFGLDTCGTRVMVNVTVRCVYPLSGLHKLFAYRRFEADSPGVGTMMVTEVPEKSKYPIWFIE
;
A
#
# COMPACT_ATOMS: atom_id res chain seq x y z
N MET A 1 71.68 -14.68 3.73
CA MET A 1 72.62 -15.63 3.08
C MET A 1 71.81 -16.82 2.61
N ALA A 2 72.10 -17.24 1.38
CA ALA A 2 71.41 -18.26 0.63
C ALA A 2 71.52 -19.68 1.23
N LEU A 3 70.81 -20.59 0.56
CA LEU A 3 70.81 -22.05 0.62
C LEU A 3 69.90 -22.75 1.66
N GLY A 4 68.83 -23.34 1.13
CA GLY A 4 68.16 -24.51 1.71
C GLY A 4 66.74 -24.68 1.17
N PHE A 5 66.55 -25.71 0.34
CA PHE A 5 65.26 -26.24 -0.17
C PHE A 5 64.74 -25.73 -1.52
N LEU A 6 65.51 -26.00 -2.57
CA LEU A 6 65.01 -26.35 -3.91
C LEU A 6 64.76 -27.88 -3.96
N LEU A 7 63.56 -28.32 -3.58
CA LEU A 7 63.02 -29.65 -3.91
C LEU A 7 61.51 -29.66 -3.59
N GLY A 8 60.71 -29.33 -4.59
CA GLY A 8 59.25 -29.30 -4.44
C GLY A 8 58.50 -28.56 -5.54
N VAL A 9 59.03 -28.49 -6.76
CA VAL A 9 58.32 -27.95 -7.93
C VAL A 9 58.61 -28.87 -9.10
N LEU A 10 57.78 -29.91 -9.31
CA LEU A 10 57.61 -30.57 -10.63
C LEU A 10 56.58 -31.72 -10.71
N VAL A 11 55.68 -31.91 -9.75
CA VAL A 11 54.52 -32.81 -9.96
C VAL A 11 53.28 -32.13 -9.38
N LEU A 12 52.52 -31.43 -10.24
CA LEU A 12 51.08 -31.11 -10.08
C LEU A 12 50.59 -30.34 -11.32
N LEU A 13 50.72 -30.97 -12.49
CA LEU A 13 49.90 -30.69 -13.67
C LEU A 13 49.38 -32.05 -14.13
N SER A 14 48.14 -32.39 -13.73
CA SER A 14 47.21 -33.30 -14.45
C SER A 14 46.23 -34.02 -13.51
N VAL A 15 45.39 -33.32 -12.74
CA VAL A 15 44.05 -33.82 -12.38
C VAL A 15 43.14 -32.61 -12.18
N TRP A 16 42.66 -32.02 -13.28
CA TRP A 16 41.37 -31.35 -13.21
C TRP A 16 40.33 -32.48 -13.21
N PRO A 17 39.51 -32.64 -12.15
CA PRO A 17 38.32 -33.44 -12.32
C PRO A 17 37.51 -32.74 -13.41
N ARG A 18 37.30 -33.44 -14.53
CA ARG A 18 36.17 -33.13 -15.40
C ARG A 18 34.95 -33.33 -14.53
N VAL A 19 34.48 -32.26 -13.89
CA VAL A 19 33.12 -32.19 -13.40
C VAL A 19 32.27 -32.25 -14.66
N SER A 20 31.79 -33.45 -14.94
CA SER A 20 30.71 -33.67 -15.87
C SER A 20 29.53 -32.88 -15.32
N CYS A 21 29.29 -31.68 -15.84
CA CYS A 21 28.00 -31.01 -15.70
C CYS A 21 27.00 -31.82 -16.52
N ALA A 22 26.46 -32.85 -15.90
CA ALA A 22 25.29 -33.59 -16.34
C ALA A 22 24.61 -34.18 -15.10
N ASP A 23 24.26 -33.31 -14.14
CA ASP A 23 23.10 -33.58 -13.30
C ASP A 23 22.01 -32.63 -13.76
N VAL A 24 21.00 -33.23 -14.39
CA VAL A 24 19.76 -32.59 -14.76
C VAL A 24 19.14 -32.05 -13.47
N LEU A 25 18.97 -30.73 -13.36
CA LEU A 25 18.19 -30.09 -12.32
C LEU A 25 16.72 -30.52 -12.50
N GLY A 26 16.36 -31.65 -11.90
CA GLY A 26 14.98 -32.11 -11.77
C GLY A 26 14.31 -31.57 -10.50
N VAL A 27 12.99 -31.70 -10.42
CA VAL A 27 12.19 -31.45 -9.20
C VAL A 27 12.89 -32.09 -8.00
N ALA A 28 13.22 -31.29 -6.99
CA ALA A 28 13.79 -31.80 -5.75
C ALA A 28 12.71 -32.57 -4.98
N VAL A 29 12.87 -33.90 -4.91
CA VAL A 29 12.06 -34.80 -4.09
C VAL A 29 12.94 -35.28 -2.94
N GLU A 30 12.49 -35.07 -1.72
CA GLU A 30 13.16 -35.52 -0.51
C GLU A 30 12.29 -36.56 0.18
N THR A 31 12.95 -37.60 0.70
CA THR A 31 12.32 -38.73 1.37
C THR A 31 12.96 -38.95 2.73
N GLU A 32 12.14 -39.15 3.76
CA GLU A 32 12.62 -39.40 5.11
C GLU A 32 11.77 -40.45 5.82
N CYS A 33 12.41 -41.55 6.24
CA CYS A 33 11.79 -42.52 7.13
C CYS A 33 11.75 -41.95 8.55
N ARG A 34 10.56 -41.54 9.00
CA ARG A 34 10.30 -41.06 10.37
C ARG A 34 9.90 -42.23 11.26
N ASP A 35 9.59 -41.98 12.53
CA ASP A 35 9.39 -43.06 13.52
C ASP A 35 8.39 -44.15 13.08
N ARG A 36 7.27 -43.79 12.46
CA ARG A 36 6.17 -44.71 12.07
C ARG A 36 5.55 -44.46 10.69
N TYR A 37 6.22 -43.65 9.87
CA TYR A 37 5.72 -43.25 8.56
C TYR A 37 6.87 -42.81 7.66
N LEU A 38 6.67 -42.94 6.35
CA LEU A 38 7.52 -42.31 5.36
C LEU A 38 6.98 -40.91 5.08
N LEU A 39 7.86 -39.91 5.15
CA LEU A 39 7.59 -38.55 4.68
C LEU A 39 8.22 -38.39 3.29
N VAL A 40 7.43 -37.93 2.33
CA VAL A 40 7.91 -37.51 1.02
C VAL A 40 7.57 -36.03 0.85
N THR A 41 8.56 -35.20 0.57
CA THR A 41 8.38 -33.77 0.31
C THR A 41 8.85 -33.43 -1.10
N THR A 42 8.15 -32.52 -1.76
CA THR A 42 8.51 -32.07 -3.10
C THR A 42 8.22 -30.59 -3.27
N ARG A 43 9.01 -29.87 -4.08
CA ARG A 43 8.76 -28.46 -4.38
C ARG A 43 7.64 -28.29 -5.40
N LEU A 44 6.83 -27.26 -5.23
CA LEU A 44 5.83 -26.80 -6.18
C LEU A 44 6.51 -25.91 -7.22
N ILE A 45 6.40 -26.25 -8.51
CA ILE A 45 7.12 -25.57 -9.60
C ILE A 45 6.16 -24.81 -10.57
N ALA A 46 4.84 -24.93 -10.43
CA ALA A 46 3.87 -24.19 -11.26
C ALA A 46 2.46 -24.18 -10.61
N GLU A 47 1.46 -23.63 -11.32
CA GLU A 47 0.03 -23.75 -10.98
C GLU A 47 -0.50 -25.20 -11.01
N ASN A 48 0.27 -26.17 -11.52
CA ASN A 48 -0.12 -27.58 -11.51
C ASN A 48 0.17 -28.24 -10.17
N GLU A 49 -0.88 -28.71 -9.52
CA GLU A 49 -0.80 -29.43 -8.26
C GLU A 49 -0.15 -30.82 -8.45
N PRO A 50 0.83 -31.18 -7.61
CA PRO A 50 1.45 -32.51 -7.68
C PRO A 50 0.44 -33.58 -7.26
N ARG A 51 0.54 -34.75 -7.88
CA ARG A 51 -0.25 -35.93 -7.51
C ARG A 51 0.65 -37.11 -7.16
N PHE A 52 0.20 -37.92 -6.22
CA PHE A 52 0.89 -39.13 -5.80
C PHE A 52 0.09 -40.38 -6.18
N GLU A 53 0.80 -41.42 -6.61
CA GLU A 53 0.25 -42.74 -6.86
C GLU A 53 1.07 -43.78 -6.10
N ALA A 54 0.41 -44.73 -5.45
CA ALA A 54 1.05 -45.89 -4.85
C ALA A 54 1.23 -47.00 -5.90
N VAL A 55 2.34 -47.72 -5.83
CA VAL A 55 2.69 -48.77 -6.80
C VAL A 55 2.91 -50.08 -6.06
N ASP A 56 2.25 -51.14 -6.50
CA ASP A 56 2.44 -52.51 -5.99
C ASP A 56 2.45 -53.54 -7.12
N ALA A 57 2.38 -54.82 -6.77
CA ALA A 57 2.33 -55.92 -7.73
C ALA A 57 1.03 -55.94 -8.56
N ASP A 58 -0.05 -55.34 -8.05
CA ASP A 58 -1.37 -55.32 -8.68
C ASP A 58 -1.55 -54.09 -9.60
N GLY A 59 -0.72 -53.05 -9.45
CA GLY A 59 -0.62 -51.95 -10.39
C GLY A 59 -0.29 -50.60 -9.75
N VAL A 60 -0.89 -49.55 -10.31
CA VAL A 60 -0.70 -48.16 -9.90
C VAL A 60 -2.03 -47.62 -9.39
N HIS A 61 -2.03 -47.01 -8.20
CA HIS A 61 -3.21 -46.62 -7.46
C HIS A 61 -3.13 -45.13 -7.09
N ALA A 62 -4.04 -44.31 -7.60
CA ALA A 62 -4.04 -42.87 -7.31
C ALA A 62 -4.39 -42.59 -5.83
N ILE A 63 -3.57 -41.78 -5.16
CA ILE A 63 -3.80 -41.37 -3.77
C ILE A 63 -4.71 -40.14 -3.77
N THR A 64 -6.02 -40.38 -3.70
CA THR A 64 -7.03 -39.33 -3.49
C THR A 64 -7.24 -39.06 -2.00
N GLU A 65 -7.94 -37.98 -1.63
CA GLU A 65 -8.23 -37.66 -0.22
C GLU A 65 -8.97 -38.81 0.50
N LEU A 66 -10.04 -39.34 -0.12
CA LEU A 66 -10.81 -40.45 0.43
C LEU A 66 -9.97 -41.72 0.50
N TYR A 67 -9.34 -42.11 -0.62
CA TYR A 67 -8.50 -43.31 -0.66
C TYR A 67 -7.33 -43.21 0.32
N GLY A 68 -6.75 -42.02 0.46
CA GLY A 68 -5.69 -41.72 1.41
C GLY A 68 -6.12 -42.00 2.84
N SER A 69 -7.28 -41.50 3.25
CA SER A 69 -7.80 -41.72 4.61
C SER A 69 -8.11 -43.20 4.91
N GLU A 70 -8.53 -43.98 3.92
CA GLU A 70 -8.76 -45.43 4.06
C GLU A 70 -7.46 -46.23 4.05
N CYS A 71 -6.46 -45.76 3.29
CA CYS A 71 -5.21 -46.46 3.04
C CYS A 71 -4.03 -45.97 3.88
N GLY A 72 -4.20 -45.00 4.77
CA GLY A 72 -3.14 -44.56 5.68
C GLY A 72 -2.15 -43.59 5.03
N TYR A 73 -2.68 -42.75 4.13
CA TYR A 73 -1.95 -41.65 3.52
C TYR A 73 -2.58 -40.32 3.92
N MET A 74 -1.73 -39.36 4.25
CA MET A 74 -2.10 -37.96 4.32
C MET A 74 -1.27 -37.19 3.30
N PHE A 75 -1.93 -36.53 2.37
CA PHE A 75 -1.29 -35.67 1.39
C PHE A 75 -1.79 -34.25 1.60
N SER A 76 -0.85 -33.32 1.70
CA SER A 76 -1.13 -31.90 1.85
C SER A 76 -0.33 -31.12 0.81
N ILE A 77 -1.03 -30.23 0.12
CA ILE A 77 -0.38 -29.19 -0.66
C ILE A 77 -0.19 -28.03 0.30
N LEU A 78 1.04 -27.53 0.40
CA LEU A 78 1.37 -26.36 1.18
C LEU A 78 1.78 -25.25 0.19
N PRO A 79 0.82 -24.60 -0.50
CA PRO A 79 1.12 -23.61 -1.54
C PRO A 79 2.01 -22.50 -1.00
N LEU A 80 1.78 -22.14 0.26
CA LEU A 80 2.50 -21.09 0.98
C LEU A 80 3.96 -21.46 1.28
N HIS A 81 4.29 -22.75 1.31
CA HIS A 81 5.65 -23.27 1.40
C HIS A 81 6.31 -23.37 0.03
N GLY A 82 5.50 -23.45 -1.04
CA GLY A 82 5.98 -23.89 -2.34
C GLY A 82 6.40 -25.37 -2.27
N HIS A 83 5.77 -26.18 -1.42
CA HIS A 83 6.04 -27.62 -1.31
C HIS A 83 4.73 -28.41 -1.20
N ALA A 84 4.76 -29.69 -1.51
CA ALA A 84 3.73 -30.65 -1.12
C ALA A 84 4.36 -31.79 -0.33
N GLU A 85 3.58 -32.38 0.56
CA GLU A 85 4.01 -33.47 1.42
C GLU A 85 3.04 -34.66 1.36
N LEU A 86 3.60 -35.86 1.37
CA LEU A 86 2.90 -37.13 1.56
C LEU A 86 3.46 -37.80 2.81
N ARG A 87 2.58 -38.07 3.78
CA ARG A 87 2.85 -38.93 4.94
C ARG A 87 2.18 -40.28 4.70
N ALA A 88 2.97 -41.34 4.61
CA ALA A 88 2.49 -42.71 4.44
C ALA A 88 2.78 -43.54 5.69
N SER A 89 1.73 -44.04 6.37
CA SER A 89 1.88 -44.96 7.50
C SER A 89 2.71 -46.18 7.09
N TYR A 90 3.49 -46.74 8.02
CA TYR A 90 4.15 -48.04 7.83
C TYR A 90 3.16 -49.17 7.55
N TYR A 91 1.90 -49.03 7.98
CA TYR A 91 0.80 -49.94 7.61
C TYR A 91 -0.13 -49.36 6.55
N SER A 92 0.37 -48.43 5.72
CA SER A 92 -0.42 -47.95 4.60
C SER A 92 -0.65 -49.06 3.57
N CYS A 93 -1.67 -48.91 2.72
CA CYS A 93 -1.89 -49.82 1.60
C CYS A 93 -0.63 -49.92 0.72
N HIS A 94 -0.53 -50.96 -0.11
CA HIS A 94 0.54 -51.11 -1.10
C HIS A 94 1.98 -51.14 -0.56
N THR A 95 2.18 -51.01 0.76
CA THR A 95 3.48 -51.13 1.41
C THR A 95 3.80 -52.61 1.58
N ASP A 96 4.96 -53.03 1.09
CA ASP A 96 5.45 -54.38 1.36
C ASP A 96 6.01 -54.42 2.79
N ASN A 97 5.30 -55.12 3.67
CA ASN A 97 5.64 -55.27 5.08
C ASN A 97 6.29 -56.62 5.32
N GLN A 98 7.58 -56.59 5.66
CA GLN A 98 8.38 -57.76 5.98
C GLN A 98 8.54 -57.86 7.50
N GLY A 99 7.59 -58.58 8.12
CA GLY A 99 7.68 -58.98 9.53
C GLY A 99 7.46 -57.85 10.55
N ASP A 100 6.76 -56.77 10.19
CA ASP A 100 6.54 -55.57 11.01
C ASP A 100 7.83 -54.81 11.39
N GLU A 101 8.95 -55.12 10.71
CA GLU A 101 10.29 -54.57 10.95
C GLU A 101 10.84 -53.77 9.76
N VAL A 102 10.53 -54.20 8.52
CA VAL A 102 10.98 -53.56 7.29
C VAL A 102 9.78 -53.26 6.40
N PHE A 103 9.71 -52.02 5.92
CA PHE A 103 8.60 -51.50 5.12
C PHE A 103 9.14 -50.92 3.82
N VAL A 104 8.71 -51.48 2.69
CA VAL A 104 9.12 -51.00 1.36
C VAL A 104 7.97 -50.25 0.71
N PHE A 105 8.22 -48.99 0.40
CA PHE A 105 7.31 -48.07 -0.26
C PHE A 105 7.68 -47.90 -1.72
N SER A 106 6.68 -47.78 -2.58
CA SER A 106 6.86 -47.48 -3.99
C SER A 106 5.77 -46.50 -4.44
N PHE A 107 6.19 -45.30 -4.86
CA PHE A 107 5.29 -44.23 -5.28
C PHE A 107 5.71 -43.65 -6.62
N ASN A 108 4.74 -43.17 -7.39
CA ASN A 108 4.95 -42.21 -8.47
C ASN A 108 4.50 -40.83 -7.98
N LEU A 109 5.39 -39.84 -8.03
CA LEU A 109 5.03 -38.44 -7.96
C LEU A 109 4.89 -37.92 -9.38
N ILE A 110 3.75 -37.32 -9.70
CA ILE A 110 3.56 -36.64 -10.98
C ILE A 110 3.45 -35.14 -10.70
N ALA A 111 4.42 -34.39 -11.20
CA ALA A 111 4.57 -32.96 -10.98
C ALA A 111 5.12 -32.30 -12.24
N ALA A 112 4.81 -31.01 -12.43
CA ALA A 112 5.39 -30.23 -13.51
C ALA A 112 6.88 -29.96 -13.23
N ASP A 113 7.72 -30.07 -14.25
CA ASP A 113 9.10 -29.62 -14.19
C ASP A 113 9.22 -28.09 -14.37
N GLU A 114 10.44 -27.56 -14.38
CA GLU A 114 10.70 -26.12 -14.56
C GLU A 114 10.20 -25.57 -15.91
N THR A 115 9.92 -26.44 -16.88
CA THR A 115 9.39 -26.06 -18.20
C THR A 115 7.87 -26.11 -18.27
N GLY A 116 7.21 -26.58 -17.20
CA GLY A 116 5.76 -26.78 -17.12
C GLY A 116 5.28 -28.10 -17.73
N GLU A 117 6.20 -29.00 -18.11
CA GLU A 117 5.86 -30.33 -18.63
C GLU A 117 5.63 -31.31 -17.47
N GLU A 118 4.57 -32.11 -17.54
CA GLU A 118 4.28 -33.12 -16.52
C GLU A 118 5.28 -34.27 -16.57
N MET A 119 6.01 -34.45 -15.47
CA MET A 119 7.01 -35.49 -15.30
C MET A 119 6.61 -36.45 -14.20
N THR A 120 6.91 -37.74 -14.38
CA THR A 120 6.69 -38.78 -13.36
C THR A 120 8.00 -39.17 -12.70
N TYR A 121 8.10 -38.94 -11.40
CA TYR A 121 9.23 -39.27 -10.55
C TYR A 121 8.91 -40.53 -9.73
N ARG A 122 9.73 -41.56 -9.87
CA ARG A 122 9.58 -42.81 -9.12
C ARG A 122 10.33 -42.72 -7.80
N ILE A 123 9.64 -43.04 -6.72
CA ILE A 123 10.15 -43.00 -5.36
C ILE A 123 10.05 -44.41 -4.78
N ASN A 124 11.19 -45.02 -4.49
CA ASN A 124 11.25 -46.33 -3.86
C ASN A 124 12.10 -46.21 -2.59
N GLU A 125 11.47 -46.42 -1.45
CA GLU A 125 12.10 -46.22 -0.16
C GLU A 125 11.89 -47.43 0.75
N THR A 126 12.94 -47.80 1.47
CA THR A 126 12.90 -48.90 2.43
C THR A 126 13.13 -48.33 3.82
N CYS A 127 12.09 -48.35 4.64
CA CYS A 127 12.16 -47.91 6.02
C CYS A 127 12.32 -49.08 6.98
N TYR A 128 13.15 -48.88 7.99
CA TYR A 128 13.38 -49.83 9.08
C TYR A 128 12.75 -49.30 10.35
N LEU A 129 12.18 -50.19 11.14
CA LEU A 129 11.61 -49.82 12.42
C LEU A 129 12.73 -49.38 13.39
N PRO A 130 12.77 -48.12 13.85
CA PRO A 130 13.87 -47.62 14.68
C PRO A 130 13.76 -48.12 16.13
N LEU A 131 12.53 -48.31 16.63
CA LEU A 131 12.23 -48.76 17.98
C LEU A 131 11.07 -49.76 17.96
N PRO A 132 11.08 -50.80 18.80
CA PRO A 132 9.97 -51.74 18.89
C PRO A 132 8.63 -51.04 19.06
N TRP A 133 7.62 -51.55 18.38
CA TRP A 133 6.26 -51.09 18.52
C TRP A 133 5.73 -51.34 19.94
N SER A 134 5.06 -50.35 20.53
CA SER A 134 4.30 -50.58 21.76
C SER A 134 3.15 -51.58 21.50
N PRO A 135 2.63 -52.26 22.54
CA PRO A 135 1.50 -53.19 22.41
C PRO A 135 0.27 -52.55 21.75
N ARG A 136 0.10 -51.24 21.95
CA ARG A 136 -0.92 -50.44 21.28
C ARG A 136 -0.36 -49.08 20.88
N GLU A 137 -0.48 -48.72 19.61
CA GLU A 137 -0.14 -47.39 19.10
C GLU A 137 -1.36 -46.79 18.39
N ILE A 138 -1.68 -45.54 18.69
CA ILE A 138 -2.75 -44.76 18.10
C ILE A 138 -2.13 -43.57 17.37
N ARG A 139 -2.57 -43.34 16.14
CA ARG A 139 -2.23 -42.18 15.32
C ARG A 139 -3.50 -41.40 15.01
N CYS A 140 -3.48 -40.13 15.42
CA CYS A 140 -4.47 -39.13 15.09
C CYS A 140 -3.86 -38.24 14.00
N GLU A 141 -4.12 -38.61 12.75
CA GLU A 141 -3.73 -37.82 11.58
C GLU A 141 -4.79 -36.75 11.32
N GLU A 142 -4.56 -35.88 10.32
CA GLU A 142 -5.51 -34.83 9.96
C GLU A 142 -6.81 -35.40 9.39
N ASN A 143 -6.71 -36.41 8.51
CA ASN A 143 -7.81 -36.99 7.74
C ASN A 143 -8.28 -38.37 8.23
N TYR A 144 -7.52 -39.09 9.05
CA TYR A 144 -7.92 -40.38 9.62
C TYR A 144 -7.37 -40.66 11.03
N MET A 145 -7.97 -41.66 11.68
CA MET A 145 -7.50 -42.27 12.92
C MET A 145 -7.05 -43.70 12.64
N GLU A 146 -5.92 -44.09 13.21
CA GLU A 146 -5.36 -45.44 13.07
C GLU A 146 -4.95 -46.00 14.42
N VAL A 147 -5.26 -47.27 14.67
CA VAL A 147 -4.78 -48.01 15.84
C VAL A 147 -4.10 -49.30 15.39
N VAL A 148 -2.91 -49.52 15.91
CA VAL A 148 -2.11 -50.73 15.73
C VAL A 148 -2.04 -51.44 17.06
N ARG A 149 -2.47 -52.70 17.11
CA ARG A 149 -2.48 -53.50 18.34
C ARG A 149 -1.82 -54.86 18.12
N ASP A 150 -1.04 -55.32 19.10
CA ASP A 150 -0.48 -56.67 19.11
C ASP A 150 -1.59 -57.74 19.23
N CYS A 151 -1.49 -58.81 18.44
CA CYS A 151 -2.40 -59.95 18.51
C CYS A 151 -1.95 -60.89 19.64
N VAL A 152 -2.82 -61.12 20.64
CA VAL A 152 -2.54 -61.94 21.84
C VAL A 152 -2.29 -63.45 21.55
N SER A 153 -2.09 -63.86 20.30
CA SER A 153 -1.80 -65.25 19.92
C SER A 153 -0.33 -65.48 19.55
N ARG A 154 0.58 -65.34 20.54
CA ARG A 154 1.80 -66.16 20.57
C ARG A 154 1.45 -67.59 21.04
N VAL A 155 0.58 -68.29 20.31
CA VAL A 155 0.58 -69.75 20.38
C VAL A 155 1.73 -70.20 19.50
N GLN A 156 2.79 -70.68 20.15
CA GLN A 156 4.00 -71.26 19.57
C GLN A 156 3.77 -71.81 18.16
N SER A 157 4.36 -71.16 17.15
CA SER A 157 4.57 -71.71 15.82
C SER A 157 5.65 -72.79 15.88
N HIS A 158 5.47 -73.82 16.70
CA HIS A 158 6.16 -75.10 16.54
C HIS A 158 5.26 -76.06 15.79
N ALA A 159 5.18 -75.83 14.48
CA ALA A 159 5.02 -76.82 13.42
C ALA A 159 4.33 -76.14 12.23
N LEU A 160 5.13 -75.72 11.24
CA LEU A 160 4.86 -76.08 9.85
C LEU A 160 6.15 -75.80 9.06
N SER A 161 7.02 -76.80 9.00
CA SER A 161 7.97 -76.90 7.90
C SER A 161 7.20 -77.10 6.58
N PRO A 162 7.70 -76.59 5.45
CA PRO A 162 6.97 -76.65 4.19
C PRO A 162 7.07 -78.06 3.64
N ARG A 163 5.94 -78.77 3.57
CA ARG A 163 5.75 -79.83 2.57
C ARG A 163 4.48 -79.54 1.80
N PRO A 164 4.51 -79.63 0.46
CA PRO A 164 3.35 -79.41 -0.36
C PRO A 164 2.44 -80.63 -0.25
N HIS A 165 1.13 -80.42 -0.16
CA HIS A 165 0.09 -81.08 -0.96
C HIS A 165 -1.28 -81.02 -0.29
N GLN A 166 -2.29 -80.80 -1.15
CA GLN A 166 -3.69 -81.19 -1.02
C GLN A 166 -4.60 -80.40 -0.05
N ALA A 167 -5.42 -79.57 -0.71
CA ALA A 167 -6.84 -79.32 -0.47
C ALA A 167 -7.46 -79.95 0.79
N HIS A 168 -7.36 -79.23 1.91
CA HIS A 168 -8.49 -79.10 2.82
C HIS A 168 -8.86 -77.62 2.90
N ARG A 169 -10.07 -77.28 2.44
CA ARG A 169 -10.74 -76.02 2.79
C ARG A 169 -10.97 -76.03 4.30
N VAL A 170 -9.93 -75.67 5.06
CA VAL A 170 -10.09 -75.19 6.43
C VAL A 170 -10.73 -73.82 6.26
N ALA A 171 -11.99 -73.69 6.67
CA ALA A 171 -12.67 -72.40 6.71
C ALA A 171 -11.79 -71.45 7.52
N THR A 172 -11.30 -70.39 6.89
CA THR A 172 -10.70 -69.27 7.59
C THR A 172 -11.72 -68.80 8.63
N PRO A 173 -11.30 -68.56 9.89
CA PRO A 173 -12.23 -68.03 10.88
C PRO A 173 -12.81 -66.71 10.36
N ALA A 174 -14.13 -66.65 10.19
CA ALA A 174 -14.82 -65.46 9.71
C ALA A 174 -14.79 -64.39 10.79
N TRP A 175 -13.84 -63.46 10.69
CA TRP A 175 -13.78 -62.28 11.55
C TRP A 175 -15.01 -61.40 11.31
N GLN A 176 -15.61 -60.94 12.40
CA GLN A 176 -16.73 -60.02 12.42
C GLN A 176 -16.37 -58.83 13.30
N VAL A 177 -16.98 -57.68 13.04
CA VAL A 177 -16.80 -56.46 13.82
C VAL A 177 -18.14 -55.99 14.36
N MET A 178 -18.14 -55.51 15.59
CA MET A 178 -19.22 -54.72 16.17
C MET A 178 -18.68 -53.35 16.56
N PHE A 179 -19.44 -52.29 16.29
CA PHE A 179 -19.09 -50.93 16.71
C PHE A 179 -19.90 -50.58 17.94
N GLN A 180 -19.24 -50.40 19.08
CA GLN A 180 -19.88 -49.98 20.31
C GLN A 180 -20.11 -48.47 20.29
N LYS A 181 -21.33 -48.06 20.65
CA LYS A 181 -21.75 -46.66 20.72
C LYS A 181 -22.51 -46.40 22.01
N GLU A 182 -22.17 -45.31 22.69
CA GLU A 182 -22.78 -44.96 23.96
C GLU A 182 -24.26 -44.63 23.77
N GLY A 183 -25.14 -45.26 24.56
CA GLY A 183 -26.60 -45.09 24.47
C GLY A 183 -27.31 -46.05 23.50
N GLU A 184 -26.59 -46.84 22.69
CA GLU A 184 -27.19 -47.89 21.85
C GLU A 184 -27.00 -49.27 22.52
N GLN A 185 -28.10 -50.01 22.74
CA GLN A 185 -28.08 -51.32 23.40
C GLN A 185 -27.98 -52.51 22.43
N GLN A 186 -28.11 -52.28 21.12
CA GLN A 186 -28.20 -53.36 20.14
C GLN A 186 -27.25 -53.14 18.97
N PHE A 187 -26.15 -53.90 18.97
CA PHE A 187 -25.15 -53.89 17.91
C PHE A 187 -25.38 -55.07 16.97
N SER A 188 -25.51 -54.80 15.67
CA SER A 188 -25.50 -55.86 14.65
C SER A 188 -24.06 -56.08 14.21
N PRO A 189 -23.50 -57.29 14.40
CA PRO A 189 -22.17 -57.58 13.90
C PRO A 189 -22.18 -57.54 12.37
N MET A 190 -21.16 -56.95 11.78
CA MET A 190 -20.95 -56.91 10.34
C MET A 190 -19.66 -57.64 9.96
N SER A 191 -19.62 -58.09 8.71
CA SER A 191 -18.42 -58.65 8.12
C SER A 191 -17.41 -57.55 7.77
N ILE A 192 -16.13 -57.91 7.66
CA ILE A 192 -15.07 -56.97 7.27
C ILE A 192 -15.33 -56.32 5.89
N PRO A 193 -15.83 -57.04 4.87
CA PRO A 193 -16.22 -56.41 3.60
C PRO A 193 -17.34 -55.38 3.76
N GLU A 194 -18.35 -55.63 4.59
CA GLU A 194 -19.43 -54.66 4.86
C GLU A 194 -18.87 -53.42 5.58
N ALA A 195 -17.97 -53.61 6.54
CA ALA A 195 -17.29 -52.49 7.22
C ALA A 195 -16.44 -51.66 6.24
N ARG A 196 -15.78 -52.31 5.27
CA ARG A 196 -15.01 -51.61 4.22
C ARG A 196 -15.89 -50.77 3.31
N VAL A 197 -17.11 -51.22 2.96
CA VAL A 197 -18.07 -50.41 2.19
C VAL A 197 -18.46 -49.13 2.93
N LEU A 198 -18.35 -49.12 4.26
CA LEU A 198 -18.57 -47.97 5.11
C LEU A 198 -17.30 -47.14 5.38
N GLY A 199 -16.18 -47.43 4.72
CA GLY A 199 -14.91 -46.72 4.87
C GLY A 199 -14.02 -47.19 6.04
N TYR A 200 -14.41 -48.26 6.75
CA TYR A 200 -13.59 -48.83 7.83
C TYR A 200 -12.62 -49.88 7.29
N VAL A 201 -11.32 -49.71 7.58
CA VAL A 201 -10.28 -50.61 7.07
C VAL A 201 -9.67 -51.41 8.22
N PHE A 202 -9.61 -52.72 8.01
CA PHE A 202 -8.94 -53.66 8.90
C PHE A 202 -7.84 -54.37 8.14
N HIS A 203 -6.65 -54.44 8.74
CA HIS A 203 -5.51 -55.17 8.20
C HIS A 203 -4.90 -56.05 9.30
N LEU A 204 -4.53 -57.28 8.94
CA LEU A 204 -3.93 -58.25 9.85
C LEU A 204 -2.56 -58.64 9.29
N THR A 205 -1.51 -58.36 10.05
CA THR A 205 -0.14 -58.75 9.73
C THR A 205 0.25 -60.03 10.48
N GLN A 206 1.53 -60.42 10.45
CA GLN A 206 2.00 -61.61 11.16
C GLN A 206 1.86 -61.49 12.68
N GLY A 207 1.92 -60.28 13.24
CA GLY A 207 1.81 -60.05 14.68
C GLY A 207 0.75 -59.03 15.09
N ARG A 208 0.28 -58.17 14.19
CA ARG A 208 -0.49 -56.97 14.56
C ARG A 208 -1.80 -56.83 13.80
N LEU A 209 -2.71 -56.14 14.45
CA LEU A 209 -3.99 -55.76 13.89
C LEU A 209 -4.06 -54.25 13.77
N VAL A 210 -4.37 -53.79 12.56
CA VAL A 210 -4.50 -52.38 12.23
C VAL A 210 -5.96 -52.09 11.94
N PHE A 211 -6.51 -51.09 12.61
CA PHE A 211 -7.82 -50.52 12.30
C PHE A 211 -7.65 -49.07 11.89
N ARG A 212 -8.33 -48.67 10.82
CA ARG A 212 -8.35 -47.30 10.31
C ARG A 212 -9.77 -46.84 10.07
N SER A 213 -10.02 -45.59 10.47
CA SER A 213 -11.28 -44.88 10.24
C SER A 213 -10.95 -43.47 9.80
N PRO A 214 -11.48 -43.00 8.66
CA PRO A 214 -11.59 -41.56 8.42
C PRO A 214 -12.41 -40.92 9.54
N TYR A 215 -12.26 -39.61 9.75
CA TYR A 215 -13.13 -38.87 10.66
C TYR A 215 -14.56 -38.76 10.10
N ARG A 216 -15.53 -38.48 10.99
CA ARG A 216 -16.96 -38.28 10.69
C ARG A 216 -17.68 -39.47 10.07
N GLN A 217 -17.30 -40.68 10.48
CA GLN A 217 -17.93 -41.92 10.01
C GLN A 217 -19.21 -42.27 10.78
N PRO A 218 -20.15 -43.07 10.22
CA PRO A 218 -21.47 -43.32 10.84
C PRO A 218 -21.46 -43.87 12.27
N HIS A 219 -20.45 -44.69 12.60
CA HIS A 219 -20.28 -45.27 13.93
C HIS A 219 -19.30 -44.50 14.82
N SER A 220 -18.81 -43.33 14.37
CA SER A 220 -18.05 -42.45 15.25
C SER A 220 -18.97 -41.66 16.18
N SER A 221 -18.45 -41.32 17.35
CA SER A 221 -19.14 -40.51 18.34
C SER A 221 -18.28 -39.32 18.69
N LEU A 222 -18.89 -38.13 18.66
CA LEU A 222 -18.26 -36.90 19.09
C LEU A 222 -18.65 -36.66 20.56
N VAL A 223 -17.69 -36.77 21.45
CA VAL A 223 -17.88 -36.63 22.90
C VAL A 223 -17.09 -35.43 23.44
N MET A 224 -17.67 -34.75 24.42
CA MET A 224 -17.00 -33.67 25.14
C MET A 224 -16.35 -34.24 26.39
N VAL A 225 -15.02 -34.22 26.44
CA VAL A 225 -14.23 -34.68 27.59
C VAL A 225 -13.49 -33.48 28.15
N ASN A 226 -13.79 -33.08 29.39
CA ASN A 226 -13.18 -31.92 30.06
C ASN A 226 -13.18 -30.64 29.19
N GLY A 227 -14.29 -30.39 28.47
CA GLY A 227 -14.44 -29.23 27.59
C GLY A 227 -13.76 -29.35 26.21
N THR A 228 -13.00 -30.42 25.96
CA THR A 228 -12.38 -30.69 24.66
C THR A 228 -13.23 -31.66 23.83
N ARG A 229 -13.33 -31.39 22.53
CA ARG A 229 -14.07 -32.23 21.58
C ARG A 229 -13.21 -33.39 21.11
N VAL A 230 -13.66 -34.61 21.39
CA VAL A 230 -12.98 -35.85 21.02
C VAL A 230 -13.87 -36.66 20.09
N GLU A 231 -13.32 -37.09 18.97
CA GLU A 231 -13.98 -38.08 18.13
C GLU A 231 -13.45 -39.47 18.48
N GLN A 232 -14.35 -40.42 18.66
CA GLN A 232 -14.00 -41.80 18.98
C GLN A 232 -14.77 -42.81 18.13
N VAL A 233 -14.14 -43.95 17.89
CA VAL A 233 -14.75 -45.14 17.29
C VAL A 233 -14.36 -46.34 18.15
N HIS A 234 -15.32 -47.21 18.47
CA HIS A 234 -15.08 -48.38 19.33
C HIS A 234 -15.40 -49.69 18.59
N PRO A 235 -14.52 -50.15 17.68
CA PRO A 235 -14.67 -51.45 17.05
C PRO A 235 -14.18 -52.56 17.99
N ILE A 236 -15.01 -53.58 18.16
CA ILE A 236 -14.63 -54.84 18.77
C ILE A 236 -14.60 -55.88 17.66
N LEU A 237 -13.40 -56.31 17.31
CA LEU A 237 -13.20 -57.38 16.35
C LEU A 237 -13.28 -58.72 17.05
N PHE A 238 -14.08 -59.65 16.54
CA PHE A 238 -14.21 -60.95 17.16
C PHE A 238 -14.27 -62.10 16.16
N SER A 239 -13.83 -63.26 16.62
CA SER A 239 -13.77 -64.48 15.83
C SER A 239 -14.04 -65.68 16.72
N ARG A 240 -14.97 -66.52 16.27
CA ARG A 240 -15.31 -67.75 16.99
C ARG A 240 -14.43 -68.90 16.52
N GLN A 241 -13.55 -69.36 17.39
CA GLN A 241 -12.71 -70.54 17.19
C GLN A 241 -13.25 -71.71 18.02
N ARG A 242 -14.08 -72.55 17.40
CA ARG A 242 -14.77 -73.70 18.04
C ARG A 242 -15.55 -73.28 19.30
N TRP A 243 -14.95 -73.46 20.48
CA TRP A 243 -15.52 -73.18 21.80
C TRP A 243 -15.04 -71.86 22.41
N VAL A 244 -14.03 -71.21 21.83
CA VAL A 244 -13.46 -69.95 22.31
C VAL A 244 -13.86 -68.82 21.36
N VAL A 245 -14.25 -67.67 21.91
CA VAL A 245 -14.44 -66.44 21.13
C VAL A 245 -13.27 -65.53 21.43
N MET A 246 -12.50 -65.21 20.40
CA MET A 246 -11.46 -64.19 20.47
C MET A 246 -12.13 -62.83 20.27
N MET A 247 -11.85 -61.86 21.14
CA MET A 247 -12.32 -60.49 21.01
C MET A 247 -11.12 -59.55 21.18
N VAL A 248 -11.00 -58.58 20.28
CA VAL A 248 -9.94 -57.58 20.27
C VAL A 248 -10.61 -56.21 20.26
N ASP A 249 -10.37 -55.45 21.32
CA ASP A 249 -10.81 -54.06 21.42
C ASP A 249 -9.85 -53.16 20.62
N LEU A 250 -10.38 -52.44 19.64
CA LEU A 250 -9.64 -51.54 18.76
C LEU A 250 -10.13 -50.10 18.91
N VAL A 251 -10.62 -49.73 20.10
CA VAL A 251 -11.08 -48.37 20.35
C VAL A 251 -10.01 -47.36 19.99
N VAL A 252 -10.42 -46.29 19.34
CA VAL A 252 -9.57 -45.18 18.95
C VAL A 252 -10.30 -43.90 19.27
N ALA A 253 -9.58 -42.93 19.83
CA ALA A 253 -10.12 -41.64 20.22
C ALA A 253 -9.06 -40.56 19.99
N CYS A 254 -9.46 -39.49 19.34
CA CYS A 254 -8.59 -38.39 18.95
C CYS A 254 -9.27 -37.06 19.24
N SER A 255 -8.56 -36.14 19.92
CA SER A 255 -8.98 -34.75 20.00
C SER A 255 -9.11 -34.13 18.60
N THR A 256 -10.18 -33.37 18.42
CA THR A 256 -10.51 -32.61 17.20
C THR A 256 -10.41 -31.11 17.46
N ASN A 257 -9.65 -30.72 18.49
CA ASN A 257 -9.34 -29.33 18.76
C ASN A 257 -8.35 -28.82 17.71
N ASP A 258 -8.75 -27.78 16.97
CA ASP A 258 -7.95 -27.14 15.92
C ASP A 258 -6.92 -26.15 16.49
N GLY A 259 -6.96 -25.91 17.81
CA GLY A 259 -6.14 -24.91 18.48
C GLY A 259 -6.74 -23.50 18.38
N VAL A 260 -6.25 -22.59 19.23
CA VAL A 260 -6.73 -21.22 19.33
C VAL A 260 -5.54 -20.27 19.48
N PHE A 261 -5.59 -19.13 18.79
CA PHE A 261 -4.65 -18.04 19.01
C PHE A 261 -5.23 -17.04 20.01
N ASP A 262 -4.54 -16.78 21.13
CA ASP A 262 -5.00 -15.84 22.16
C ASP A 262 -4.51 -14.39 21.96
N GLY A 263 -3.75 -14.14 20.89
CA GLY A 263 -3.12 -12.86 20.59
C GLY A 263 -1.61 -12.85 20.85
N VAL A 264 -1.09 -13.84 21.60
CA VAL A 264 0.33 -14.01 21.87
C VAL A 264 0.81 -15.40 21.46
N ASP A 265 0.08 -16.44 21.87
CA ASP A 265 0.44 -17.84 21.65
C ASP A 265 -0.64 -18.60 20.87
N LEU A 266 -0.19 -19.57 20.06
CA LEU A 266 -1.01 -20.67 19.57
C LEU A 266 -1.15 -21.72 20.66
N ILE A 267 -2.38 -21.96 21.08
CA ILE A 267 -2.72 -22.85 22.18
C ILE A 267 -3.43 -24.08 21.63
N TRP A 268 -2.98 -25.26 22.04
CA TRP A 268 -3.68 -26.51 21.80
C TRP A 268 -3.92 -27.27 23.10
N GLU A 269 -5.10 -27.85 23.21
CA GLU A 269 -5.53 -28.58 24.40
C GLU A 269 -6.09 -29.95 24.04
N THR A 270 -5.71 -30.93 24.85
CA THR A 270 -6.25 -32.30 24.80
C THR A 270 -6.49 -32.81 26.22
N PRO A 271 -7.50 -33.67 26.46
CA PRO A 271 -7.70 -34.27 27.77
C PRO A 271 -6.48 -35.10 28.19
N THR A 272 -6.16 -35.06 29.48
CA THR A 272 -5.07 -35.87 30.07
C THR A 272 -5.33 -37.36 29.92
N LEU A 273 -6.58 -37.79 30.08
CA LEU A 273 -6.99 -39.17 29.86
C LEU A 273 -8.26 -39.21 28.99
N LEU A 274 -8.19 -39.95 27.89
CA LEU A 274 -9.36 -40.25 27.06
C LEU A 274 -10.09 -41.45 27.68
N SER A 275 -11.17 -41.18 28.42
CA SER A 275 -11.93 -42.17 29.20
C SER A 275 -12.36 -43.41 28.39
N SER A 276 -12.63 -43.26 27.09
CA SER A 276 -12.93 -44.37 26.19
C SER A 276 -11.73 -45.29 25.91
N LEU A 277 -10.51 -44.76 25.94
CA LEU A 277 -9.29 -45.57 25.86
C LEU A 277 -8.96 -46.23 27.20
N ALA A 278 -9.47 -45.67 28.31
CA ALA A 278 -9.26 -46.15 29.67
C ALA A 278 -10.17 -47.32 30.08
N SER A 279 -11.25 -47.63 29.33
CA SER A 279 -12.16 -48.76 29.65
C SER A 279 -11.50 -50.15 29.62
N GLY A 280 -10.21 -50.25 29.28
CA GLY A 280 -9.39 -51.46 29.40
C GLY A 280 -8.06 -51.27 30.14
N LEU A 281 -7.75 -50.06 30.62
CA LEU A 281 -6.55 -49.78 31.42
C LEU A 281 -6.96 -49.98 32.89
N ALA A 282 -6.56 -51.09 33.51
CA ALA A 282 -6.71 -51.27 34.95
C ALA A 282 -5.79 -50.27 35.63
N GLY A 283 -6.31 -49.11 36.05
CA GLY A 283 -5.53 -48.02 36.63
C GLY A 283 -4.47 -47.43 35.68
N LEU A 284 -4.25 -46.12 35.75
CA LEU A 284 -3.12 -45.49 35.07
C LEU A 284 -1.93 -45.49 36.03
N ASP A 285 -0.85 -46.20 35.70
CA ASP A 285 0.36 -46.24 36.52
C ASP A 285 1.26 -45.04 36.22
N SER A 286 1.52 -44.76 34.94
CA SER A 286 2.31 -43.60 34.54
C SER A 286 1.89 -43.01 33.19
N MET A 287 2.19 -41.72 33.03
CA MET A 287 1.99 -40.97 31.80
C MET A 287 3.22 -40.14 31.49
N GLN A 288 3.70 -40.22 30.24
CA GLN A 288 4.72 -39.33 29.71
C GLN A 288 4.16 -38.58 28.50
N VAL A 289 4.56 -37.31 28.37
CA VAL A 289 4.10 -36.41 27.33
C VAL A 289 5.30 -35.72 26.71
N SER A 290 5.34 -35.70 25.39
CA SER A 290 6.37 -35.04 24.59
C SER A 290 5.72 -34.20 23.51
N MET A 291 6.32 -33.05 23.22
CA MET A 291 5.87 -32.17 22.15
C MET A 291 6.97 -31.97 21.11
N GLY A 292 6.54 -31.56 19.93
CA GLY A 292 7.36 -31.50 18.74
C GLY A 292 6.69 -30.70 17.64
N VAL A 293 7.45 -30.45 16.58
CA VAL A 293 7.00 -29.73 15.39
C VAL A 293 7.54 -30.43 14.14
N ASP A 294 6.80 -30.37 13.04
CA ASP A 294 7.15 -30.98 11.75
C ASP A 294 7.58 -32.46 11.86
N GLY A 295 6.89 -33.20 12.73
CA GLY A 295 7.13 -34.64 12.93
C GLY A 295 8.34 -35.00 13.78
N GLN A 296 9.04 -34.02 14.39
CA GLN A 296 10.18 -34.24 15.28
C GLN A 296 9.84 -33.83 16.72
N LEU A 297 10.08 -34.74 17.67
CA LEU A 297 9.98 -34.43 19.10
C LEU A 297 11.14 -33.54 19.53
N LEU A 298 10.85 -32.58 20.40
CA LEU A 298 11.82 -31.66 20.96
C LEU A 298 12.18 -32.09 22.39
N ASP A 299 13.45 -32.00 22.74
CA ASP A 299 13.85 -32.12 24.14
C ASP A 299 13.38 -30.90 24.94
N LYS A 300 13.26 -31.06 26.26
CA LYS A 300 12.73 -30.01 27.14
C LYS A 300 13.54 -28.72 27.10
N ALA A 301 14.86 -28.78 26.90
CA ALA A 301 15.70 -27.60 26.85
C ALA A 301 15.51 -26.84 25.53
N THR A 302 15.43 -27.56 24.41
CA THR A 302 15.13 -26.96 23.09
C THR A 302 13.74 -26.33 23.04
N ALA A 303 12.72 -27.03 23.54
CA ALA A 303 11.36 -26.49 23.62
C ALA A 303 11.31 -25.19 24.46
N ALA A 304 11.91 -25.20 25.66
CA ALA A 304 11.99 -24.01 26.52
C ALA A 304 12.81 -22.87 25.88
N GLY A 305 13.90 -23.20 25.16
CA GLY A 305 14.71 -22.24 24.42
C GLY A 305 13.95 -21.54 23.29
N ARG A 306 12.97 -22.24 22.68
CA ARG A 306 12.04 -21.68 21.69
C ARG A 306 10.81 -20.98 22.29
N GLY A 307 10.71 -20.95 23.63
CA GLY A 307 9.57 -20.36 24.33
C GLY A 307 8.31 -21.23 24.34
N TYR A 308 8.40 -22.48 23.91
CA TYR A 308 7.27 -23.41 23.94
C TYR A 308 6.99 -23.84 25.39
N SER A 309 5.70 -23.92 25.74
CA SER A 309 5.28 -24.39 27.06
C SER A 309 4.35 -25.60 26.95
N LEU A 310 4.53 -26.51 27.91
CA LEU A 310 3.71 -27.70 28.08
C LEU A 310 3.26 -27.76 29.54
N GLU A 311 1.96 -27.55 29.75
CA GLU A 311 1.32 -27.58 31.05
C GLU A 311 0.44 -28.82 31.16
N ILE A 312 0.69 -29.63 32.18
CA ILE A 312 -0.04 -30.88 32.41
C ILE A 312 -0.83 -30.70 33.70
N SER A 313 -2.16 -30.74 33.59
CA SER A 313 -3.08 -30.78 34.72
C SER A 313 -3.75 -32.15 34.83
N ASP A 314 -4.51 -32.37 35.90
CA ASP A 314 -5.22 -33.64 36.11
C ASP A 314 -6.21 -33.95 34.98
N ASP A 315 -6.81 -32.90 34.39
CA ASP A 315 -7.90 -33.02 33.42
C ASP A 315 -7.48 -32.71 31.98
N THR A 316 -6.54 -31.78 31.79
CA THR A 316 -6.13 -31.28 30.48
C THR A 316 -4.62 -31.12 30.35
N ILE A 317 -4.12 -31.39 29.15
CA ILE A 317 -2.77 -31.06 28.70
C ILE A 317 -2.90 -29.86 27.78
N ARG A 318 -2.23 -28.77 28.14
CA ARG A 318 -2.21 -27.51 27.41
C ARG A 318 -0.82 -27.23 26.87
N LEU A 319 -0.75 -26.91 25.60
CA LEU A 319 0.47 -26.61 24.87
C LEU A 319 0.37 -25.19 24.33
N SER A 320 1.40 -24.38 24.55
CA SER A 320 1.47 -22.98 24.09
C SER A 320 2.71 -22.80 23.22
N ILE A 321 2.53 -22.24 22.03
CA ILE A 321 3.62 -21.88 21.11
C ILE A 321 3.51 -20.40 20.77
N PRO A 322 4.53 -19.58 21.11
CA PRO A 322 4.50 -18.16 20.80
C PRO A 322 4.37 -17.87 19.30
N PHE A 323 3.67 -16.78 18.98
CA PHE A 323 3.63 -16.25 17.62
C PHE A 323 5.06 -15.99 17.12
N ASN A 324 5.33 -16.42 15.88
CA ASN A 324 6.63 -16.25 15.22
C ASN A 324 7.79 -17.01 15.92
N ALA A 325 7.48 -18.06 16.67
CA ALA A 325 8.50 -18.94 17.22
C ALA A 325 9.15 -19.83 16.13
N GLU A 326 10.36 -20.33 16.40
CA GLU A 326 11.07 -21.23 15.48
C GLU A 326 10.30 -22.54 15.32
N GLY A 327 10.17 -23.08 14.11
CA GLY A 327 9.43 -24.33 13.83
C GLY A 327 8.01 -24.12 13.29
N GLY A 328 7.56 -22.87 13.23
CA GLY A 328 6.46 -22.45 12.38
C GLY A 328 6.94 -21.45 11.33
N TYR A 329 6.01 -21.01 10.49
CA TYR A 329 6.31 -20.13 9.37
C TYR A 329 5.26 -19.05 9.23
N ARG A 330 5.69 -17.90 8.72
CA ARG A 330 4.83 -16.76 8.39
C ARG A 330 4.56 -16.75 6.91
N HIS A 331 3.30 -16.53 6.55
CA HIS A 331 2.92 -16.28 5.18
C HIS A 331 2.20 -14.94 5.09
N SER A 332 2.74 -14.07 4.24
CA SER A 332 2.26 -12.71 4.02
C SER A 332 1.73 -12.60 2.60
N PHE A 333 0.54 -12.00 2.42
CA PHE A 333 -0.11 -11.87 1.12
C PHE A 333 -1.04 -10.67 1.07
N VAL A 334 -1.46 -10.28 -0.14
CA VAL A 334 -2.45 -9.22 -0.32
C VAL A 334 -3.82 -9.82 -0.63
N MET A 335 -4.83 -9.46 0.16
CA MET A 335 -6.23 -9.77 -0.13
C MET A 335 -7.03 -8.48 -0.09
N ASN A 336 -7.84 -8.20 -1.12
CA ASN A 336 -8.68 -6.99 -1.18
C ASN A 336 -7.92 -5.66 -0.92
N ASN A 337 -6.68 -5.52 -1.43
CA ASN A 337 -5.82 -4.35 -1.24
C ASN A 337 -5.39 -4.11 0.22
N THR A 338 -5.48 -5.12 1.08
CA THR A 338 -4.96 -5.09 2.46
C THR A 338 -3.89 -6.16 2.66
N TYR A 339 -2.88 -5.82 3.45
CA TYR A 339 -1.85 -6.77 3.87
C TYR A 339 -2.44 -7.73 4.89
N HIS A 340 -2.25 -9.02 4.63
CA HIS A 340 -2.60 -10.09 5.54
C HIS A 340 -1.40 -10.97 5.86
N GLU A 341 -1.44 -11.54 7.05
CA GLU A 341 -0.45 -12.47 7.54
C GLU A 341 -1.11 -13.61 8.29
N VAL A 342 -0.56 -14.81 8.10
CA VAL A 342 -0.90 -16.00 8.87
C VAL A 342 0.39 -16.68 9.33
N TYR A 343 0.42 -17.12 10.58
CA TYR A 343 1.48 -17.98 11.10
C TYR A 343 0.95 -19.40 11.25
N ILE A 344 1.65 -20.37 10.69
CA ILE A 344 1.24 -21.78 10.63
C ILE A 344 2.37 -22.65 11.16
N LEU A 345 2.02 -23.73 11.85
CA LEU A 345 2.95 -24.67 12.45
C LEU A 345 2.33 -26.07 12.51
N HIS A 346 3.07 -27.12 12.16
CA HIS A 346 2.59 -28.50 12.26
C HIS A 346 2.96 -29.10 13.61
N LEU A 347 1.99 -29.19 14.51
CA LEU A 347 2.15 -29.79 15.83
C LEU A 347 2.39 -31.30 15.70
N TYR A 348 3.42 -31.77 16.40
CA TYR A 348 3.64 -33.19 16.65
C TYR A 348 3.63 -33.46 18.15
N PHE A 349 2.62 -34.18 18.62
CA PHE A 349 2.45 -34.44 20.05
C PHE A 349 2.40 -35.95 20.31
N GLU A 350 3.10 -36.40 21.34
CA GLU A 350 3.14 -37.80 21.76
C GLU A 350 2.77 -37.94 23.23
N GLN A 351 1.89 -38.91 23.50
CA GLN A 351 1.51 -39.32 24.84
C GLN A 351 1.76 -40.83 24.99
N LEU A 352 2.52 -41.21 26.02
CA LEU A 352 2.77 -42.60 26.39
C LEU A 352 2.07 -42.90 27.71
N LEU A 353 1.12 -43.82 27.68
CA LEU A 353 0.33 -44.28 28.82
C LEU A 353 0.77 -45.69 29.19
N VAL A 354 0.96 -45.94 30.49
CA VAL A 354 1.26 -47.28 31.02
C VAL A 354 0.20 -47.63 32.06
N ASP A 355 -0.48 -48.75 31.88
CA ASP A 355 -1.44 -49.27 32.88
C ASP A 355 -0.76 -50.01 34.04
N GLU A 356 -1.52 -50.39 35.07
CA GLU A 356 -0.99 -51.18 36.20
C GLU A 356 -0.43 -52.55 35.77
N GLY A 357 -0.83 -53.04 34.58
CA GLY A 357 -0.31 -54.25 33.97
C GLY A 357 1.02 -54.07 33.23
N GLY A 358 1.53 -52.83 33.15
CA GLY A 358 2.74 -52.47 32.42
C GLY A 358 2.54 -52.44 30.89
N VAL A 359 1.30 -52.43 30.40
CA VAL A 359 1.00 -52.39 28.96
C VAL A 359 1.03 -50.96 28.47
N GLU A 360 1.89 -50.69 27.49
CA GLU A 360 2.02 -49.36 26.89
C GLU A 360 0.94 -49.09 25.83
N THR A 361 0.32 -47.92 25.93
CA THR A 361 -0.46 -47.30 24.84
C THR A 361 0.19 -45.99 24.45
N ARG A 362 0.69 -45.90 23.21
CA ARG A 362 1.31 -44.68 22.67
C ARG A 362 0.34 -43.98 21.73
N ILE A 363 0.08 -42.70 21.92
CA ILE A 363 -0.85 -41.89 21.14
C ILE A 363 -0.05 -40.75 20.50
N ARG A 364 -0.23 -40.54 19.19
CA ARG A 364 0.45 -39.49 18.44
C ARG A 364 -0.54 -38.63 17.68
N PHE A 365 -0.33 -37.32 17.72
CA PHE A 365 -1.13 -36.34 17.01
C PHE A 365 -0.26 -35.61 16.00
N HIS A 366 -0.77 -35.52 14.77
CA HIS A 366 -0.25 -34.68 13.70
C HIS A 366 -1.34 -33.69 13.31
N ARG A 367 -1.14 -32.41 13.62
CA ARG A 367 -2.15 -31.36 13.40
C ARG A 367 -1.50 -30.03 12.99
N PRO A 368 -1.99 -29.35 11.94
CA PRO A 368 -1.63 -27.97 11.69
C PRO A 368 -2.32 -27.05 12.71
N MET A 369 -1.59 -26.10 13.26
CA MET A 369 -2.10 -24.98 14.03
C MET A 369 -1.82 -23.70 13.25
N SER A 370 -2.77 -22.78 13.23
CA SER A 370 -2.61 -21.51 12.54
C SER A 370 -3.25 -20.36 13.30
N THR A 371 -2.68 -19.17 13.13
CA THR A 371 -3.35 -17.95 13.58
C THR A 371 -4.54 -17.64 12.68
N PRO A 372 -5.53 -16.88 13.16
CA PRO A 372 -6.44 -16.17 12.26
C PRO A 372 -5.66 -15.31 11.26
N LEU A 373 -6.34 -14.84 10.21
CA LEU A 373 -5.77 -13.87 9.29
C LEU A 373 -5.53 -12.55 10.03
N LEU A 374 -4.27 -12.31 10.40
CA LEU A 374 -3.81 -11.06 10.98
C LEU A 374 -3.68 -10.04 9.85
N TRP A 375 -3.97 -8.78 10.16
CA TRP A 375 -3.86 -7.69 9.21
C TRP A 375 -3.43 -6.44 9.94
N GLN A 376 -2.78 -5.55 9.22
CA GLN A 376 -2.23 -4.33 9.79
C GLN A 376 -2.46 -3.17 8.83
N ASP A 377 -3.20 -2.17 9.30
CA ASP A 377 -3.47 -0.97 8.52
C ASP A 377 -2.27 -0.02 8.57
N PRO A 378 -1.71 0.38 7.43
CA PRO A 378 -0.72 1.45 7.39
C PRO A 378 -1.31 2.72 8.00
N SER A 379 -0.57 3.34 8.91
CA SER A 379 -0.97 4.59 9.54
C SER A 379 -0.28 5.76 8.85
N VAL A 380 -1.04 6.78 8.45
CA VAL A 380 -0.46 8.03 7.97
C VAL A 380 -0.65 9.10 9.03
N ILE A 381 0.46 9.64 9.52
CA ILE A 381 0.48 10.77 10.42
C ILE A 381 1.08 11.96 9.66
N ASN A 382 0.33 13.06 9.57
CA ASN A 382 0.91 14.34 9.20
C ASN A 382 1.73 14.85 10.38
N ARG A 383 3.00 14.46 10.46
CA ARG A 383 3.88 14.84 11.56
C ARG A 383 4.30 16.28 11.34
N LYS A 384 3.55 17.23 11.92
CA LYS A 384 3.78 18.69 11.88
C LYS A 384 4.31 19.11 10.50
N THR A 385 3.40 19.37 9.57
CA THR A 385 3.71 20.27 8.47
C THR A 385 4.31 21.53 9.07
N ASP A 386 5.63 21.71 8.96
CA ASP A 386 6.28 22.90 9.47
C ASP A 386 5.95 24.03 8.50
N LEU A 387 4.94 24.82 8.88
CA LEU A 387 4.50 25.97 8.10
C LEU A 387 5.63 27.00 7.93
N ALA A 388 6.63 27.01 8.82
CA ALA A 388 7.79 27.89 8.70
C ALA A 388 8.75 27.40 7.60
N GLU A 389 8.96 26.08 7.48
CA GLU A 389 9.81 25.51 6.42
C GLU A 389 9.13 25.43 5.05
N ARG A 390 7.79 25.57 4.99
CA ARG A 390 6.97 25.46 3.76
C ARG A 390 7.16 24.13 3.02
N VAL A 391 7.16 23.04 3.78
CA VAL A 391 7.34 21.66 3.28
C VAL A 391 6.30 20.73 3.93
N PHE A 392 5.63 19.91 3.13
CA PHE A 392 4.85 18.78 3.65
C PHE A 392 5.80 17.71 4.18
N THR A 393 5.63 17.31 5.44
CA THR A 393 6.36 16.17 6.03
C THR A 393 5.36 15.10 6.42
N VAL A 394 5.37 14.00 5.67
CA VAL A 394 4.36 12.94 5.75
C VAL A 394 5.01 11.68 6.28
N TYR A 395 4.48 11.13 7.39
CA TYR A 395 4.95 9.88 7.95
C TYR A 395 3.96 8.76 7.62
N LEU A 396 4.42 7.75 6.88
CA LEU A 396 3.72 6.48 6.68
C LEU A 396 4.35 5.46 7.64
N GLY A 397 3.61 4.94 8.61
CA GLY A 397 4.11 3.97 9.60
C GLY A 397 3.19 2.77 9.76
N ASN A 398 3.45 1.98 10.80
CA ASN A 398 2.75 0.71 11.07
C ASN A 398 3.00 -0.35 9.99
N LEU A 399 4.21 -0.38 9.42
CA LEU A 399 4.64 -1.36 8.42
C LEU A 399 5.51 -2.44 9.07
N THR A 400 5.21 -3.71 8.79
CA THR A 400 6.07 -4.83 9.17
C THR A 400 7.34 -4.85 8.32
N ASP A 401 8.36 -5.58 8.77
CA ASP A 401 9.59 -5.86 8.02
C ASP A 401 9.35 -6.57 6.66
N MET A 402 8.17 -7.17 6.48
CA MET A 402 7.75 -7.85 5.27
C MET A 402 7.15 -6.91 4.21
N VAL A 403 7.03 -5.61 4.49
CA VAL A 403 6.40 -4.64 3.58
C VAL A 403 7.35 -3.50 3.24
N ASN A 404 7.59 -3.25 1.96
CA ASN A 404 8.42 -2.13 1.49
C ASN A 404 7.62 -1.12 0.67
N LEU A 405 8.02 0.15 0.76
CA LEU A 405 7.56 1.19 -0.16
C LEU A 405 8.33 1.10 -1.50
N VAL A 406 7.59 0.91 -2.60
CA VAL A 406 8.18 0.76 -3.94
C VAL A 406 7.98 2.01 -4.79
N ALA A 407 6.82 2.63 -4.68
CA ALA A 407 6.49 3.83 -5.44
C ALA A 407 5.52 4.74 -4.68
N VAL A 408 5.50 6.01 -5.08
CA VAL A 408 4.55 7.01 -4.59
C VAL A 408 3.94 7.74 -5.78
N LYS A 409 2.63 8.00 -5.71
CA LYS A 409 1.92 8.83 -6.67
C LYS A 409 1.44 10.10 -5.99
N LEU A 410 1.94 11.24 -6.46
CA LEU A 410 1.69 12.57 -5.92
C LEU A 410 0.84 13.36 -6.92
N ASN A 411 -0.36 13.80 -6.52
CA ASN A 411 -1.31 14.56 -7.36
C ASN A 411 -1.46 14.04 -8.80
N GLY A 412 -1.46 12.72 -8.98
CA GLY A 412 -1.61 12.08 -10.30
C GLY A 412 -0.31 11.60 -10.96
N HIS A 413 0.85 12.06 -10.52
CA HIS A 413 2.16 11.70 -11.08
C HIS A 413 2.84 10.60 -10.26
N ALA A 414 3.26 9.51 -10.90
CA ALA A 414 3.88 8.37 -10.24
C ALA A 414 5.41 8.46 -10.27
N PHE A 415 6.05 8.07 -9.18
CA PHE A 415 7.49 8.03 -9.00
C PHE A 415 7.87 6.74 -8.27
N THR A 416 8.93 6.07 -8.72
CA THR A 416 9.64 5.12 -7.86
C THR A 416 10.31 5.86 -6.68
N VAL A 417 10.68 5.14 -5.62
CA VAL A 417 11.38 5.77 -4.49
C VAL A 417 12.67 6.47 -4.92
N GLN A 418 13.39 5.91 -5.91
CA GLN A 418 14.60 6.51 -6.46
C GLN A 418 14.29 7.80 -7.24
N GLU A 419 13.34 7.76 -8.18
CA GLU A 419 12.94 8.92 -8.98
C GLU A 419 12.41 10.08 -8.12
N ALA A 420 11.68 9.76 -7.04
CA ALA A 420 11.21 10.75 -6.09
C ALA A 420 12.38 11.46 -5.37
N ASN A 421 13.44 10.73 -5.02
CA ASN A 421 14.64 11.29 -4.40
C ASN A 421 15.45 12.14 -5.39
N GLU A 422 15.56 11.72 -6.65
CA GLU A 422 16.17 12.53 -7.73
C GLU A 422 15.37 13.82 -8.00
N SER A 423 14.06 13.79 -7.75
CA SER A 423 13.14 14.94 -7.86
C SER A 423 13.06 15.80 -6.58
N ASN A 424 13.97 15.62 -5.61
CA ASN A 424 14.02 16.34 -4.33
C ASN A 424 12.84 16.08 -3.35
N TYR A 425 12.05 15.02 -3.53
CA TYR A 425 10.94 14.66 -2.62
C TYR A 425 11.37 13.83 -1.39
N ASN A 426 12.67 13.60 -1.23
CA ASN A 426 13.36 12.95 -0.11
C ASN A 426 12.50 11.98 0.74
N ILE A 427 12.53 10.71 0.35
CA ILE A 427 11.90 9.59 1.02
C ILE A 427 12.95 8.86 1.85
N THR A 428 12.76 8.82 3.17
CA THR A 428 13.67 8.14 4.11
C THR A 428 12.95 7.08 4.93
N ALA A 429 13.52 5.88 5.02
CA ALA A 429 13.05 4.83 5.93
C ALA A 429 13.42 5.15 7.38
N VAL A 430 12.52 4.84 8.32
CA VAL A 430 12.67 5.10 9.75
C VAL A 430 12.16 3.91 10.54
N HIS A 431 12.96 3.40 11.47
CA HIS A 431 12.55 2.35 12.40
C HIS A 431 11.97 2.96 13.69
N GLN A 432 10.91 2.35 14.21
CA GLN A 432 10.32 2.77 15.48
C GLN A 432 11.12 2.15 16.64
N LEU A 433 11.51 2.97 17.62
CA LEU A 433 12.24 2.46 18.80
C LEU A 433 11.39 1.41 19.53
N ASN A 434 12.02 0.28 19.87
CA ASN A 434 11.42 -0.85 20.59
C ASN A 434 10.23 -1.51 19.88
N SER A 435 10.16 -1.43 18.55
CA SER A 435 9.14 -2.12 17.74
C SER A 435 9.80 -2.81 16.55
N THR A 436 9.20 -3.90 16.08
CA THR A 436 9.51 -4.54 14.79
C THR A 436 8.97 -3.74 13.61
N LEU A 437 8.17 -2.70 13.87
CA LEU A 437 7.55 -1.89 12.85
C LEU A 437 8.48 -0.76 12.39
N HIS A 438 8.33 -0.41 11.12
CA HIS A 438 9.05 0.68 10.49
C HIS A 438 8.07 1.58 9.71
N GLY A 439 8.62 2.62 9.11
CA GLY A 439 7.87 3.56 8.29
C GLY A 439 8.77 4.37 7.37
N TYR A 440 8.15 5.27 6.61
CA TYR A 440 8.79 6.16 5.67
C TYR A 440 8.38 7.60 5.95
N ILE A 441 9.32 8.53 5.80
CA ILE A 441 9.07 9.97 5.80
C ILE A 441 9.19 10.46 4.36
N LEU A 442 8.17 11.13 3.86
CA LEU A 442 8.13 11.81 2.57
C LEU A 442 8.15 13.33 2.80
N ARG A 443 9.01 14.07 2.08
CA ARG A 443 9.11 15.53 2.19
C ARG A 443 8.84 16.21 0.85
N VAL A 444 7.76 16.98 0.73
CA VAL A 444 7.38 17.66 -0.52
C VAL A 444 7.31 19.18 -0.31
N PRO A 445 8.14 19.99 -0.99
CA PRO A 445 8.09 21.45 -0.89
C PRO A 445 6.76 22.04 -1.38
N PHE A 446 6.25 23.06 -0.71
CA PHE A 446 4.99 23.73 -1.08
C PHE A 446 5.04 24.45 -2.42
N GLU A 447 6.22 24.95 -2.79
CA GLU A 447 6.41 25.69 -4.03
C GLU A 447 6.57 24.80 -5.27
N ASP A 448 6.65 23.48 -5.08
CA ASP A 448 6.73 22.53 -6.16
C ASP A 448 5.49 22.59 -7.07
N VAL A 449 5.68 22.35 -8.37
CA VAL A 449 4.62 22.36 -9.38
C VAL A 449 3.56 21.29 -9.13
N ILE A 450 3.92 20.21 -8.45
CA ILE A 450 3.03 19.10 -8.15
C ILE A 450 2.00 19.46 -7.09
N VAL A 451 2.28 20.45 -6.23
CA VAL A 451 1.39 20.83 -5.12
C VAL A 451 0.26 21.71 -5.64
N HIS A 452 -0.99 21.31 -5.36
CA HIS A 452 -2.14 22.12 -5.70
C HIS A 452 -2.26 23.29 -4.73
N LYS A 453 -2.45 24.50 -5.29
CA LYS A 453 -2.61 25.74 -4.54
C LYS A 453 -4.02 26.27 -4.79
N LEU A 454 -4.80 26.43 -3.74
CA LEU A 454 -6.17 26.94 -3.82
C LEU A 454 -6.28 28.22 -2.99
N TYR A 455 -6.90 29.24 -3.57
CA TYR A 455 -7.16 30.51 -2.91
C TYR A 455 -8.65 30.76 -2.80
N SER A 456 -9.11 31.20 -1.63
CA SER A 456 -10.48 31.65 -1.38
C SER A 456 -10.52 33.16 -1.18
N THR A 457 -11.59 33.80 -1.66
CA THR A 457 -11.88 35.24 -1.43
C THR A 457 -12.05 35.60 0.05
N GLU A 458 -12.21 34.62 0.92
CA GLU A 458 -12.34 34.79 2.38
C GLU A 458 -10.97 34.87 3.11
N GLY A 459 -9.86 34.93 2.37
CA GLY A 459 -8.52 35.05 2.97
C GLY A 459 -7.86 33.74 3.37
N LEU A 460 -8.41 32.61 2.90
CA LEU A 460 -7.85 31.27 3.10
C LEU A 460 -7.03 30.84 1.89
N PHE A 461 -5.79 30.43 2.14
CA PHE A 461 -4.90 29.86 1.14
C PHE A 461 -4.48 28.44 1.54
N LEU A 462 -4.67 27.48 0.63
CA LEU A 462 -4.45 26.07 0.87
C LEU A 462 -3.38 25.52 -0.06
N TYR A 463 -2.42 24.80 0.52
CA TYR A 463 -1.61 23.84 -0.22
C TYR A 463 -2.22 22.45 -0.02
N MET A 464 -2.37 21.69 -1.10
CA MET A 464 -2.97 20.35 -1.08
C MET A 464 -2.12 19.33 -1.82
N LEU A 465 -1.94 18.17 -1.20
CA LEU A 465 -1.21 17.04 -1.75
C LEU A 465 -1.99 15.74 -1.54
N TYR A 466 -2.44 15.15 -2.65
CA TYR A 466 -2.97 13.79 -2.73
C TYR A 466 -1.82 12.81 -2.93
N ILE A 467 -1.79 11.77 -2.11
CA ILE A 467 -0.69 10.81 -2.07
C ILE A 467 -1.29 9.40 -2.16
N ASN A 468 -0.75 8.58 -3.04
CA ASN A 468 -1.03 7.16 -3.10
C ASN A 468 0.30 6.40 -2.98
N PHE A 469 0.50 5.72 -1.86
CA PHE A 469 1.66 4.88 -1.60
C PHE A 469 1.45 3.49 -2.22
N THR A 470 2.42 3.03 -2.99
CA THR A 470 2.48 1.66 -3.51
C THR A 470 3.44 0.85 -2.65
N LEU A 471 2.86 -0.03 -1.82
CA LEU A 471 3.56 -0.93 -0.93
C LEU A 471 3.64 -2.31 -1.57
N ALA A 472 4.71 -3.06 -1.33
CA ALA A 472 4.85 -4.42 -1.82
C ALA A 472 5.23 -5.38 -0.69
N VAL A 473 4.61 -6.55 -0.69
CA VAL A 473 4.88 -7.64 0.26
C VAL A 473 6.08 -8.44 -0.21
N LEU A 474 7.03 -8.69 0.68
CA LEU A 474 8.23 -9.48 0.42
C LEU A 474 8.01 -10.96 0.75
N PRO A 475 8.64 -11.89 0.00
CA PRO A 475 9.47 -11.68 -1.19
C PRO A 475 8.68 -11.63 -2.53
N GLN A 476 7.40 -11.97 -2.54
CA GLN A 476 6.60 -12.17 -3.77
C GLN A 476 6.44 -10.89 -4.60
N GLY A 477 6.57 -9.72 -3.97
CA GLY A 477 6.44 -8.41 -4.61
C GLY A 477 5.00 -8.01 -4.89
N GLU A 478 4.01 -8.67 -4.27
CA GLU A 478 2.59 -8.36 -4.47
C GLU A 478 2.29 -6.94 -3.99
N PRO A 479 1.78 -6.04 -4.87
CA PRO A 479 1.55 -4.66 -4.51
C PRO A 479 0.17 -4.44 -3.86
N PHE A 480 0.11 -3.51 -2.92
CA PHE A 480 -1.12 -2.93 -2.39
C PHE A 480 -0.97 -1.42 -2.18
N TYR A 481 -2.09 -0.72 -2.12
CA TYR A 481 -2.14 0.74 -2.21
C TYR A 481 -2.72 1.38 -0.95
N HIS A 482 -2.11 2.47 -0.50
CA HIS A 482 -2.63 3.29 0.60
C HIS A 482 -2.78 4.75 0.16
N LEU A 483 -4.03 5.23 0.11
CA LEU A 483 -4.38 6.57 -0.36
C LEU A 483 -4.62 7.52 0.81
N THR A 484 -4.11 8.74 0.69
CA THR A 484 -4.28 9.81 1.69
C THR A 484 -4.22 11.19 1.04
N SER A 485 -4.65 12.22 1.77
CA SER A 485 -4.58 13.61 1.34
C SER A 485 -4.18 14.51 2.50
N ILE A 486 -3.25 15.42 2.26
CA ILE A 486 -2.73 16.33 3.28
C ILE A 486 -2.91 17.77 2.80
N VAL A 487 -3.35 18.62 3.73
CA VAL A 487 -3.68 20.03 3.48
C VAL A 487 -2.96 20.90 4.50
N ALA A 488 -2.36 21.99 4.04
CA ALA A 488 -1.80 23.05 4.88
C ALA A 488 -2.62 24.32 4.70
N HIS A 489 -3.03 24.92 5.82
CA HIS A 489 -3.91 26.08 5.85
C HIS A 489 -3.13 27.34 6.23
N PHE A 490 -3.20 28.36 5.38
CA PHE A 490 -2.76 29.72 5.68
C PHE A 490 -3.98 30.63 5.73
N HIS A 491 -4.15 31.30 6.86
CA HIS A 491 -5.21 32.28 7.08
C HIS A 491 -4.65 33.69 6.85
N ASP A 492 -5.55 34.67 6.74
CA ASP A 492 -5.22 36.08 6.59
C ASP A 492 -4.45 36.44 5.30
N VAL A 493 -4.63 35.67 4.24
CA VAL A 493 -3.99 35.90 2.93
C VAL A 493 -4.92 36.77 2.06
N PHE A 494 -4.70 38.09 2.08
CA PHE A 494 -5.54 39.05 1.36
C PHE A 494 -4.74 39.86 0.34
N ALA A 495 -5.43 40.32 -0.71
CA ALA A 495 -4.84 41.20 -1.71
C ALA A 495 -4.25 42.46 -1.04
N PRO A 496 -3.06 42.90 -1.48
CA PRO A 496 -2.37 44.02 -0.86
C PRO A 496 -3.22 45.29 -0.92
N VAL A 497 -3.14 46.06 0.17
CA VAL A 497 -3.88 47.32 0.32
C VAL A 497 -2.94 48.47 0.02
N PHE A 498 -3.33 49.31 -0.94
CA PHE A 498 -2.66 50.58 -1.14
C PHE A 498 -3.18 51.59 -0.11
N SER A 499 -2.28 52.41 0.39
CA SER A 499 -2.59 53.68 1.03
C SER A 499 -2.27 54.81 0.06
N ALA A 500 -2.96 55.94 0.17
CA ALA A 500 -2.70 57.09 -0.69
C ALA A 500 -2.74 58.39 0.11
N VAL A 501 -1.85 59.32 -0.25
CA VAL A 501 -1.73 60.64 0.37
C VAL A 501 -1.74 61.71 -0.71
N CYS A 502 -2.56 62.75 -0.49
CA CYS A 502 -2.63 63.93 -1.34
C CYS A 502 -1.52 64.91 -0.95
N ASN A 503 -0.62 65.23 -1.87
CA ASN A 503 0.35 66.31 -1.72
C ASN A 503 -0.06 67.51 -2.56
N SER A 504 0.64 68.65 -2.43
CA SER A 504 0.31 69.86 -3.18
C SER A 504 0.51 69.75 -4.69
N ARG A 505 1.31 68.76 -5.17
CA ARG A 505 1.67 68.60 -6.58
C ARG A 505 1.62 67.15 -7.11
N ASN A 506 1.26 66.17 -6.29
CA ASN A 506 1.19 64.76 -6.68
C ASN A 506 0.24 63.97 -5.76
N ILE A 507 -0.08 62.76 -6.17
CA ILE A 507 -0.68 61.73 -5.29
C ILE A 507 0.39 60.66 -5.09
N SER A 508 0.70 60.33 -3.83
CA SER A 508 1.62 59.25 -3.49
C SER A 508 0.84 58.04 -3.01
N PHE A 509 1.06 56.89 -3.65
CA PHE A 509 0.54 55.60 -3.24
C PHE A 509 1.65 54.79 -2.58
N GLN A 510 1.33 54.10 -1.48
CA GLN A 510 2.25 53.20 -0.80
C GLN A 510 1.57 51.86 -0.50
N MET A 511 2.31 50.78 -0.73
CA MET A 511 1.93 49.41 -0.40
C MET A 511 3.08 48.76 0.33
N ASP A 512 2.85 48.28 1.55
CA ASP A 512 3.86 47.55 2.32
C ASP A 512 3.84 46.08 1.89
N HIS A 513 5.02 45.50 1.64
CA HIS A 513 5.14 44.11 1.21
C HIS A 513 4.78 43.16 2.34
N GLN A 514 3.91 42.19 2.05
CA GLN A 514 3.49 41.13 2.95
C GLN A 514 3.87 39.74 2.39
N PRO A 515 3.95 38.71 3.25
CA PRO A 515 4.01 37.33 2.77
C PRO A 515 2.85 37.06 1.82
N PHE A 516 3.13 36.36 0.71
CA PHE A 516 2.17 36.00 -0.35
C PHE A 516 1.78 37.10 -1.35
N ASP A 517 2.39 38.29 -1.30
CA ASP A 517 2.11 39.35 -2.28
C ASP A 517 2.34 38.94 -3.74
N TYR A 518 3.19 37.94 -4.00
CA TYR A 518 3.42 37.37 -5.33
C TYR A 518 2.16 36.77 -5.98
N LEU A 519 1.10 36.52 -5.21
CA LEU A 519 -0.20 36.08 -5.73
C LEU A 519 -0.93 37.21 -6.49
N TRP A 520 -0.55 38.47 -6.23
CA TRP A 520 -1.13 39.64 -6.85
C TRP A 520 -0.10 40.50 -7.59
N GLU A 521 -0.61 41.33 -8.48
CA GLU A 521 0.16 42.33 -9.20
C GLU A 521 -0.49 43.71 -9.09
N ALA A 522 0.33 44.75 -8.98
CA ALA A 522 -0.09 46.13 -9.01
C ALA A 522 -0.31 46.57 -10.46
N ALA A 523 -1.43 47.22 -10.77
CA ALA A 523 -1.78 47.63 -12.12
C ALA A 523 -2.40 49.04 -12.18
N ILE A 524 -2.21 49.73 -13.30
CA ILE A 524 -2.81 51.03 -13.61
C ILE A 524 -3.65 50.90 -14.88
N GLY A 525 -4.97 50.89 -14.71
CA GLY A 525 -5.88 50.46 -15.79
C GLY A 525 -5.50 49.05 -16.25
N PRO A 526 -5.46 48.72 -17.54
CA PRO A 526 -5.14 47.36 -18.01
C PRO A 526 -3.65 46.99 -17.93
N TYR A 527 -2.77 47.88 -17.46
CA TYR A 527 -1.32 47.71 -17.58
C TYR A 527 -0.69 47.36 -16.23
N LEU A 528 0.15 46.31 -16.23
CA LEU A 528 1.01 45.96 -15.09
C LEU A 528 1.96 47.11 -14.74
N LEU A 529 2.00 47.48 -13.46
CA LEU A 529 2.89 48.51 -12.95
C LEU A 529 4.33 47.98 -12.88
N THR A 530 5.15 48.43 -13.83
CA THR A 530 6.59 48.14 -13.85
C THR A 530 7.40 49.45 -13.79
N PRO A 531 8.68 49.42 -13.38
CA PRO A 531 9.54 50.60 -13.40
C PRO A 531 9.65 51.23 -14.80
N SER A 532 9.63 50.42 -15.85
CA SER A 532 9.65 50.89 -17.24
C SER A 532 8.35 51.58 -17.64
N LEU A 533 7.20 51.06 -17.21
CA LEU A 533 5.90 51.73 -17.41
C LEU A 533 5.85 53.06 -16.65
N ALA A 534 6.29 53.06 -15.39
CA ALA A 534 6.32 54.25 -14.54
C ALA A 534 7.14 55.37 -15.17
N SER A 535 8.38 55.09 -15.58
CA SER A 535 9.24 56.05 -16.27
C SER A 535 8.61 56.57 -17.58
N LYS A 536 8.02 55.67 -18.39
CA LYS A 536 7.35 56.05 -19.65
C LYS A 536 6.14 56.97 -19.44
N ARG A 537 5.46 56.86 -18.30
CA ARG A 537 4.27 57.66 -17.96
C ARG A 537 4.56 58.87 -17.06
N GLY A 538 5.82 59.09 -16.69
CA GLY A 538 6.24 60.21 -15.85
C GLY A 538 5.95 60.02 -14.36
N TYR A 539 5.75 58.78 -13.91
CA TYR A 539 5.62 58.46 -12.49
C TYR A 539 7.00 58.23 -11.87
N VAL A 540 7.10 58.46 -10.56
CA VAL A 540 8.29 58.10 -9.77
C VAL A 540 7.94 56.87 -8.94
N MET A 541 8.57 55.74 -9.27
CA MET A 541 8.34 54.47 -8.59
C MET A 541 9.59 54.06 -7.85
N GLN A 542 9.45 53.69 -6.58
CA GLN A 542 10.48 53.00 -5.81
C GLN A 542 9.87 51.70 -5.29
N ASN A 543 10.56 50.60 -5.52
CA ASN A 543 10.15 49.28 -5.06
C ASN A 543 11.35 48.63 -4.40
N ASP A 544 11.34 48.61 -3.07
CA ASP A 544 12.36 47.97 -2.27
C ASP A 544 11.82 46.66 -1.66
N SER A 545 12.57 46.04 -0.74
CA SER A 545 12.16 44.79 -0.10
C SER A 545 10.97 44.92 0.84
N ASN A 546 10.67 46.13 1.31
CA ASN A 546 9.71 46.38 2.37
C ASN A 546 8.44 47.07 1.85
N SER A 547 8.53 47.89 0.82
CA SER A 547 7.40 48.62 0.27
C SER A 547 7.56 48.98 -1.20
N LEU A 548 6.42 49.16 -1.85
CA LEU A 548 6.28 49.79 -3.15
C LEU A 548 5.67 51.18 -2.94
N THR A 549 6.39 52.21 -3.38
CA THR A 549 5.91 53.60 -3.43
C THR A 549 5.79 54.07 -4.87
N LEU A 550 4.68 54.72 -5.17
CA LEU A 550 4.39 55.31 -6.46
C LEU A 550 3.94 56.74 -6.27
N GLU A 551 4.79 57.69 -6.62
CA GLU A 551 4.41 59.08 -6.74
C GLU A 551 3.93 59.35 -8.16
N VAL A 552 2.74 59.94 -8.26
CA VAL A 552 2.09 60.25 -9.52
C VAL A 552 2.00 61.78 -9.63
N PRO A 553 2.97 62.46 -10.27
CA PRO A 553 2.95 63.91 -10.43
C PRO A 553 1.69 64.41 -11.13
N LEU A 554 1.22 65.61 -10.76
CA LEU A 554 0.15 66.29 -11.49
C LEU A 554 0.49 66.38 -12.97
N PHE A 555 -0.55 66.26 -13.79
CA PHE A 555 -0.48 66.24 -15.23
C PHE A 555 0.38 65.06 -15.73
N THR A 556 0.11 63.87 -15.24
CA THR A 556 0.65 62.63 -15.82
C THR A 556 -0.49 61.78 -16.36
N VAL A 557 -0.16 60.78 -17.20
CA VAL A 557 -1.17 59.90 -17.79
C VAL A 557 -1.91 59.16 -16.68
N GLY A 558 -3.23 58.97 -16.80
CA GLY A 558 -4.03 58.22 -15.82
C GLY A 558 -4.78 59.07 -14.78
N TYR A 559 -4.51 60.38 -14.71
CA TYR A 559 -5.37 61.29 -13.97
C TYR A 559 -6.69 61.56 -14.70
N THR A 560 -7.76 61.68 -13.91
CA THR A 560 -9.01 62.28 -14.34
C THR A 560 -9.20 63.60 -13.60
N TYR A 561 -9.34 64.71 -14.32
CA TYR A 561 -9.52 66.04 -13.74
C TYR A 561 -10.98 66.47 -13.84
N GLU A 562 -11.52 66.93 -12.73
CA GLU A 562 -12.92 67.32 -12.56
C GLU A 562 -13.01 68.58 -11.69
N ASP A 563 -14.18 69.23 -11.68
CA ASP A 563 -14.48 70.41 -10.86
C ASP A 563 -13.40 71.50 -10.92
N ILE A 564 -13.00 71.87 -12.15
CA ILE A 564 -11.94 72.84 -12.40
C ILE A 564 -12.49 74.26 -12.27
N HIS A 565 -12.00 74.99 -11.25
CA HIS A 565 -12.28 76.40 -10.98
C HIS A 565 -10.99 77.22 -10.92
N LEU A 566 -11.06 78.56 -10.93
CA LEU A 566 -9.86 79.42 -10.83
C LEU A 566 -9.07 79.26 -9.51
N GLU A 567 -9.74 78.85 -8.43
CA GLU A 567 -9.10 78.64 -7.12
C GLU A 567 -8.49 77.24 -7.03
N GLN A 568 -9.27 76.22 -7.37
CA GLN A 568 -8.88 74.83 -7.20
C GLN A 568 -9.54 73.89 -8.21
N PHE A 569 -8.98 72.69 -8.36
CA PHE A 569 -9.54 71.61 -9.16
C PHE A 569 -9.35 70.26 -8.48
N SER A 570 -10.16 69.26 -8.85
CA SER A 570 -10.02 67.89 -8.37
C SER A 570 -9.26 67.03 -9.37
N GLY A 571 -8.31 66.23 -8.87
CA GLY A 571 -7.63 65.18 -9.64
C GLY A 571 -7.85 63.82 -9.00
N THR A 572 -8.30 62.85 -9.79
CA THR A 572 -8.56 61.47 -9.36
C THR A 572 -7.61 60.50 -10.06
N PHE A 573 -7.04 59.56 -9.31
CA PHE A 573 -6.17 58.51 -9.84
C PHE A 573 -6.51 57.14 -9.21
N GLU A 574 -6.54 56.09 -10.02
CA GLU A 574 -6.88 54.73 -9.58
C GLU A 574 -5.71 53.76 -9.77
N ILE A 575 -5.44 52.98 -8.73
CA ILE A 575 -4.51 51.85 -8.73
C ILE A 575 -5.24 50.56 -8.38
N LEU A 576 -4.85 49.46 -9.02
CA LEU A 576 -5.51 48.16 -8.91
C LEU A 576 -4.53 47.11 -8.37
N SER A 577 -5.06 46.19 -7.58
CA SER A 577 -4.42 44.92 -7.22
C SER A 577 -5.19 43.78 -7.88
N ARG A 578 -4.49 42.97 -8.67
CA ARG A 578 -5.10 41.91 -9.50
C ARG A 578 -4.44 40.57 -9.24
N PHE A 579 -5.16 39.48 -9.44
CA PHE A 579 -4.54 38.15 -9.40
C PHE A 579 -3.54 38.00 -10.54
N SER A 580 -2.31 37.58 -10.24
CA SER A 580 -1.25 37.45 -11.24
C SER A 580 -1.55 36.37 -12.32
N ARG A 581 -2.39 35.38 -12.00
CA ARG A 581 -2.77 34.30 -12.92
C ARG A 581 -4.02 34.61 -13.76
N THR A 582 -5.07 35.16 -13.17
CA THR A 582 -6.36 35.39 -13.85
C THR A 582 -6.55 36.82 -14.32
N LEU A 583 -5.72 37.76 -13.84
CA LEU A 583 -5.82 39.21 -14.07
C LEU A 583 -7.12 39.85 -13.56
N GLU A 584 -7.94 39.10 -12.82
CA GLU A 584 -9.15 39.61 -12.19
C GLU A 584 -8.80 40.62 -11.10
N VAL A 585 -9.59 41.70 -11.02
CA VAL A 585 -9.39 42.76 -10.03
C VAL A 585 -9.79 42.24 -8.65
N ALA A 586 -8.79 42.09 -7.77
CA ALA A 586 -9.00 41.69 -6.40
C ALA A 586 -9.37 42.91 -5.53
N ARG A 587 -8.66 44.03 -5.71
CA ARG A 587 -8.93 45.31 -5.02
C ARG A 587 -8.60 46.50 -5.93
N SER A 588 -9.27 47.62 -5.68
CA SER A 588 -8.99 48.91 -6.33
C SER A 588 -8.94 50.02 -5.28
N LEU A 589 -8.03 50.98 -5.47
CA LEU A 589 -7.98 52.21 -4.71
C LEU A 589 -8.04 53.39 -5.67
N SER A 590 -9.10 54.18 -5.57
CA SER A 590 -9.25 55.44 -6.27
C SER A 590 -9.10 56.60 -5.29
N MET A 591 -8.12 57.47 -5.52
CA MET A 591 -7.84 58.62 -4.67
C MET A 591 -8.17 59.91 -5.41
N ARG A 592 -9.00 60.76 -4.78
CA ARG A 592 -9.41 62.07 -5.29
C ARG A 592 -8.83 63.16 -4.40
N CYS A 593 -8.01 64.04 -4.98
CA CYS A 593 -7.32 65.11 -4.29
C CYS A 593 -7.70 66.48 -4.88
N VAL A 594 -7.67 67.51 -4.04
CA VAL A 594 -7.91 68.90 -4.46
C VAL A 594 -6.57 69.62 -4.59
N PHE A 595 -6.37 70.28 -5.72
CA PHE A 595 -5.14 70.99 -6.06
C PHE A 595 -5.44 72.45 -6.37
N GLN A 596 -4.47 73.32 -6.08
CA GLN A 596 -4.56 74.74 -6.42
C GLN A 596 -4.42 74.92 -7.93
N THR A 597 -5.33 75.68 -8.52
CA THR A 597 -5.34 75.93 -9.97
C THR A 597 -4.24 76.92 -10.32
N THR A 598 -3.26 76.49 -11.10
CA THR A 598 -2.30 77.36 -11.80
C THR A 598 -2.71 77.50 -13.27
N GLU A 599 -1.81 77.98 -14.13
CA GLU A 599 -2.03 77.82 -15.57
C GLU A 599 -2.11 76.33 -15.91
N LEU A 600 -3.19 75.92 -16.59
CA LEU A 600 -3.39 74.55 -17.01
C LEU A 600 -4.23 74.49 -18.29
N ILE A 601 -3.99 73.44 -19.07
CA ILE A 601 -4.78 73.10 -20.25
C ILE A 601 -5.08 71.62 -20.15
N VAL A 602 -6.36 71.27 -20.02
CA VAL A 602 -6.82 69.89 -19.84
C VAL A 602 -7.95 69.59 -20.81
N CYS A 603 -7.91 68.40 -21.40
CA CYS A 603 -8.98 67.88 -22.24
C CYS A 603 -9.64 66.69 -21.53
N SER A 604 -10.95 66.75 -21.38
CA SER A 604 -11.76 65.62 -20.86
C SER A 604 -12.01 64.57 -21.95
N THR A 605 -12.37 63.35 -21.52
CA THR A 605 -12.85 62.28 -22.43
C THR A 605 -14.12 62.66 -23.19
N LYS A 606 -14.88 63.62 -22.67
CA LYS A 606 -16.11 64.11 -23.29
C LYS A 606 -15.85 65.16 -24.38
N GLY A 607 -14.59 65.40 -24.74
CA GLY A 607 -14.22 66.36 -25.77
C GLY A 607 -14.34 67.83 -25.33
N VAL A 608 -14.37 68.07 -24.02
CA VAL A 608 -14.40 69.41 -23.43
C VAL A 608 -12.99 69.81 -23.01
N MET A 609 -12.57 71.00 -23.42
CA MET A 609 -11.29 71.63 -23.13
C MET A 609 -11.48 72.71 -22.06
N THR A 610 -10.69 72.60 -20.99
CA THR A 610 -10.60 73.62 -19.94
C THR A 610 -9.23 74.26 -19.95
N VAL A 611 -9.19 75.59 -20.04
CA VAL A 611 -7.96 76.39 -20.12
C VAL A 611 -7.99 77.44 -19.05
N VAL A 612 -6.98 77.45 -18.18
CA VAL A 612 -6.71 78.52 -17.23
C VAL A 612 -5.42 79.20 -17.64
N LYS A 613 -5.47 80.53 -17.82
CA LYS A 613 -4.33 81.31 -18.29
C LYS A 613 -4.23 82.65 -17.58
N ASP A 614 -3.02 83.05 -17.21
CA ASP A 614 -2.71 84.41 -16.79
C ASP A 614 -2.54 85.30 -18.03
N VAL A 615 -3.34 86.36 -18.09
CA VAL A 615 -3.40 87.28 -19.24
C VAL A 615 -2.66 88.59 -19.01
N THR A 616 -2.04 88.79 -17.84
CA THR A 616 -1.24 89.99 -17.51
C THR A 616 0.00 90.14 -18.40
N LEU A 617 0.54 89.03 -18.88
CA LEU A 617 1.71 89.00 -19.76
C LEU A 617 1.36 89.18 -21.25
N VAL A 618 0.07 89.35 -21.58
CA VAL A 618 -0.39 89.62 -22.95
C VAL A 618 -0.17 91.10 -23.27
N ILE A 619 0.45 91.42 -24.40
CA ILE A 619 0.72 92.80 -24.84
C ILE A 619 -0.15 93.12 -26.07
N PRO A 620 -0.95 94.21 -26.07
CA PRO A 620 -1.18 95.12 -24.94
C PRO A 620 -1.95 94.42 -23.79
N GLU A 621 -1.78 94.93 -22.57
CA GLU A 621 -2.39 94.38 -21.35
C GLU A 621 -3.89 94.15 -21.56
N ALA A 622 -4.32 92.90 -21.38
CA ALA A 622 -5.67 92.48 -21.67
C ALA A 622 -6.49 92.37 -20.39
N GLU A 623 -7.62 93.09 -20.32
CA GLU A 623 -8.56 92.96 -19.20
C GLU A 623 -9.21 91.55 -19.23
N PRO A 624 -9.04 90.71 -18.17
CA PRO A 624 -9.49 89.32 -18.15
C PRO A 624 -10.96 89.12 -18.58
N SER A 625 -11.86 89.94 -18.06
CA SER A 625 -13.31 89.94 -18.34
C SER A 625 -13.66 90.22 -19.81
N ARG A 626 -12.78 90.94 -20.53
CA ARG A 626 -13.00 91.34 -21.93
C ARG A 626 -12.34 90.42 -22.94
N THR A 627 -11.58 89.43 -22.47
CA THR A 627 -11.01 88.39 -23.33
C THR A 627 -12.09 87.51 -23.96
N SER A 628 -11.74 86.81 -25.03
CA SER A 628 -12.59 85.79 -25.66
C SER A 628 -11.71 84.79 -26.39
N LEU A 629 -12.25 83.60 -26.65
CA LEU A 629 -11.63 82.66 -27.59
C LEU A 629 -11.74 83.20 -29.03
N ALA A 630 -11.25 82.42 -30.01
CA ALA A 630 -11.25 82.80 -31.41
C ALA A 630 -12.65 83.18 -31.93
N ASN A 631 -13.70 82.49 -31.45
CA ASN A 631 -15.06 82.98 -31.55
C ASN A 631 -15.34 83.96 -30.40
N ARG A 632 -15.63 85.22 -30.76
CA ARG A 632 -15.88 86.32 -29.81
C ARG A 632 -17.11 86.12 -28.91
N THR A 633 -18.01 85.20 -29.25
CA THR A 633 -19.14 84.84 -28.38
C THR A 633 -18.73 83.98 -27.19
N CYS A 634 -17.56 83.32 -27.26
CA CYS A 634 -17.06 82.49 -26.16
C CYS A 634 -16.26 83.34 -25.19
N ARG A 635 -16.94 83.74 -24.12
CA ARG A 635 -16.39 84.48 -22.99
C ARG A 635 -15.82 83.52 -21.93
N PRO A 636 -14.93 83.98 -21.05
CA PRO A 636 -14.47 83.19 -19.91
C PRO A 636 -15.66 82.74 -19.05
N GLN A 637 -15.58 81.51 -18.53
CA GLN A 637 -16.52 80.99 -17.54
C GLN A 637 -16.29 81.65 -16.18
N GLU A 638 -15.01 81.83 -15.81
CA GLU A 638 -14.59 82.50 -14.58
C GLU A 638 -13.43 83.46 -14.89
N THR A 639 -13.34 84.56 -14.15
CA THR A 639 -12.24 85.53 -14.24
C THR A 639 -11.89 86.04 -12.86
N ASP A 640 -10.60 86.26 -12.60
CA ASP A 640 -10.12 87.07 -11.48
C ASP A 640 -9.33 88.29 -12.01
N ASP A 641 -8.56 88.97 -11.15
CA ASP A 641 -7.81 90.18 -11.52
C ASP A 641 -6.76 89.94 -12.62
N THR A 642 -6.26 88.70 -12.77
CA THR A 642 -5.14 88.39 -13.67
C THR A 642 -5.38 87.19 -14.60
N ARG A 643 -6.30 86.29 -14.26
CA ARG A 643 -6.52 85.00 -14.89
C ARG A 643 -7.92 84.85 -15.45
N VAL A 644 -8.01 84.00 -16.46
CA VAL A 644 -9.26 83.61 -17.12
C VAL A 644 -9.35 82.09 -17.19
N LEU A 645 -10.55 81.56 -16.94
CA LEU A 645 -10.89 80.16 -17.16
C LEU A 645 -11.87 80.06 -18.31
N PHE A 646 -11.49 79.33 -19.35
CA PHE A 646 -12.36 78.95 -20.45
C PHE A 646 -12.71 77.46 -20.35
N ASN A 647 -13.97 77.14 -20.61
CA ASN A 647 -14.47 75.78 -20.66
C ASN A 647 -15.35 75.65 -21.91
N PHE A 648 -14.92 74.84 -22.87
CA PHE A 648 -15.56 74.78 -24.19
C PHE A 648 -15.35 73.42 -24.85
N GLY A 649 -16.31 73.01 -25.69
CA GLY A 649 -16.13 71.81 -26.53
C GLY A 649 -15.03 72.03 -27.57
N LEU A 650 -14.24 71.00 -27.86
CA LEU A 650 -13.15 71.05 -28.85
C LEU A 650 -13.62 71.42 -30.27
N ASP A 651 -14.90 71.18 -30.58
CA ASP A 651 -15.57 71.52 -31.84
C ASP A 651 -16.23 72.91 -31.82
N THR A 652 -16.17 73.62 -30.69
CA THR A 652 -16.83 74.90 -30.47
C THR A 652 -15.85 76.07 -30.37
N CYS A 653 -16.35 77.29 -30.15
CA CYS A 653 -15.57 78.47 -29.82
C CYS A 653 -14.49 78.92 -30.81
N GLY A 654 -14.63 78.53 -32.08
CA GLY A 654 -13.68 78.91 -33.14
C GLY A 654 -12.36 78.13 -33.05
N THR A 655 -12.36 77.00 -32.36
CA THR A 655 -11.24 76.06 -32.31
C THR A 655 -10.91 75.58 -33.73
N ARG A 656 -9.62 75.56 -34.06
CA ARG A 656 -9.09 75.11 -35.34
C ARG A 656 -8.11 73.96 -35.01
N VAL A 657 -8.05 72.87 -35.78
CA VAL A 657 -7.27 71.64 -35.46
C VAL A 657 -5.92 71.64 -36.17
N MET A 658 -4.71 71.59 -35.53
CA MET A 658 -3.40 71.87 -36.20
C MET A 658 -2.66 70.58 -36.71
N VAL A 659 -2.15 70.45 -37.96
CA VAL A 659 -1.45 69.26 -38.53
C VAL A 659 0.05 69.43 -38.46
N ASN A 660 0.58 68.97 -37.33
CA ASN A 660 1.66 67.99 -37.22
C ASN A 660 2.06 67.99 -35.75
N VAL A 661 1.09 67.66 -34.89
CA VAL A 661 1.29 67.58 -33.45
C VAL A 661 0.57 66.34 -32.95
N THR A 662 1.33 65.41 -32.39
CA THR A 662 0.79 64.37 -31.51
C THR A 662 0.24 65.09 -30.28
N VAL A 663 -1.08 65.28 -30.18
CA VAL A 663 -1.69 65.92 -29.01
C VAL A 663 -1.69 64.90 -27.87
N ARG A 664 -0.62 64.86 -27.09
CA ARG A 664 -0.65 64.37 -25.71
C ARG A 664 -1.10 65.55 -24.86
N CYS A 665 -2.29 65.49 -24.27
CA CYS A 665 -2.83 66.61 -23.48
C CYS A 665 -2.14 66.70 -22.11
N VAL A 666 -0.85 67.03 -22.07
CA VAL A 666 -0.14 67.49 -20.89
C VAL A 666 1.17 68.22 -21.28
N TYR A 667 1.22 69.55 -21.22
CA TYR A 667 2.49 70.30 -21.27
C TYR A 667 2.41 71.65 -20.54
N PRO A 668 3.50 72.13 -19.90
CA PRO A 668 3.68 73.54 -19.58
C PRO A 668 3.84 74.36 -20.86
N LEU A 669 3.20 75.54 -20.90
CA LEU A 669 2.90 76.38 -22.08
C LEU A 669 4.10 77.08 -22.76
N SER A 670 5.34 76.66 -22.53
CA SER A 670 6.53 77.37 -23.05
C SER A 670 6.99 76.95 -24.45
N GLY A 671 6.27 76.10 -25.18
CA GLY A 671 6.66 75.76 -26.54
C GLY A 671 5.57 75.10 -27.36
N LEU A 672 4.74 75.89 -28.06
CA LEU A 672 3.95 75.38 -29.19
C LEU A 672 3.38 76.52 -30.03
N HIS A 673 4.12 76.90 -31.08
CA HIS A 673 3.65 77.72 -32.20
C HIS A 673 3.54 76.84 -33.46
N LYS A 674 2.36 76.86 -34.11
CA LYS A 674 2.03 76.51 -35.52
C LYS A 674 1.53 75.09 -35.91
N LEU A 675 0.23 75.08 -36.23
CA LEU A 675 -0.53 74.96 -37.50
C LEU A 675 -1.19 73.66 -38.07
N PHE A 676 -2.50 73.83 -38.34
CA PHE A 676 -3.58 73.31 -39.25
C PHE A 676 -3.73 71.86 -39.85
N ALA A 677 -4.76 71.03 -39.49
CA ALA A 677 -5.95 70.50 -40.24
C ALA A 677 -6.09 69.03 -40.78
N TYR A 678 -7.10 68.26 -40.27
CA TYR A 678 -7.80 67.10 -40.89
C TYR A 678 -7.58 65.69 -40.30
N ARG A 679 -8.14 65.36 -39.12
CA ARG A 679 -8.56 63.98 -38.75
C ARG A 679 -9.59 63.98 -37.61
N ARG A 680 -10.28 62.84 -37.40
CA ARG A 680 -11.28 62.59 -36.34
C ARG A 680 -10.61 61.89 -35.15
N PHE A 681 -10.85 62.35 -33.93
CA PHE A 681 -10.27 61.85 -32.67
C PHE A 681 -11.15 60.78 -32.03
N GLU A 682 -10.58 59.61 -31.71
CA GLU A 682 -11.18 58.57 -30.86
C GLU A 682 -10.30 58.39 -29.61
N ALA A 683 -10.92 58.46 -28.43
CA ALA A 683 -10.25 58.32 -27.15
C ALA A 683 -10.56 56.95 -26.52
N ASP A 684 -9.51 56.15 -26.30
CA ASP A 684 -9.64 54.86 -25.63
C ASP A 684 -9.59 55.00 -24.08
N SER A 685 -9.12 56.14 -23.55
CA SER A 685 -9.06 56.41 -22.10
C SER A 685 -8.89 57.92 -21.77
N PRO A 686 -9.16 58.38 -20.52
CA PRO A 686 -8.90 59.76 -20.10
C PRO A 686 -7.46 60.21 -20.33
N GLY A 687 -7.30 61.30 -21.09
CA GLY A 687 -6.00 61.89 -21.43
C GLY A 687 -5.26 61.25 -22.62
N VAL A 688 -5.82 60.21 -23.27
CA VAL A 688 -5.19 59.54 -24.43
C VAL A 688 -6.22 59.19 -25.50
N GLY A 689 -6.01 59.66 -26.73
CA GLY A 689 -6.75 59.21 -27.91
C GLY A 689 -5.92 59.32 -29.19
N THR A 690 -6.35 58.63 -30.24
CA THR A 690 -5.69 58.63 -31.55
C THR A 690 -6.64 59.10 -32.65
N MET A 691 -6.07 59.62 -33.73
CA MET A 691 -6.84 60.08 -34.88
C MET A 691 -6.74 59.09 -36.03
N MET A 692 -7.87 58.48 -36.44
CA MET A 692 -7.92 57.59 -37.61
C MET A 692 -8.25 58.33 -38.91
N VAL A 693 -7.62 57.89 -40.01
CA VAL A 693 -7.82 58.41 -41.38
C VAL A 693 -8.67 57.41 -42.15
N THR A 694 -9.76 57.86 -42.75
CA THR A 694 -10.47 57.09 -43.80
C THR A 694 -10.00 57.61 -45.16
N GLU A 695 -9.25 56.80 -45.91
CA GLU A 695 -8.86 57.10 -47.29
C GLU A 695 -9.92 56.59 -48.27
N VAL A 696 -10.37 57.43 -49.21
CA VAL A 696 -10.71 57.02 -50.61
C VAL A 696 -10.72 58.25 -51.55
N PRO A 697 -10.68 58.12 -52.89
CA PRO A 697 -9.47 58.12 -53.71
C PRO A 697 -9.41 59.29 -54.74
N GLU A 698 -8.24 59.41 -55.37
CA GLU A 698 -7.85 60.37 -56.42
C GLU A 698 -8.90 60.71 -57.49
N LYS A 699 -8.88 61.97 -57.96
CA LYS A 699 -8.78 62.26 -59.40
C LYS A 699 -8.37 63.71 -59.73
N SER A 700 -7.29 63.79 -60.54
CA SER A 700 -7.00 64.80 -61.59
C SER A 700 -6.62 66.23 -61.16
N LYS A 701 -5.71 66.97 -61.80
CA LYS A 701 -4.74 66.77 -62.89
C LYS A 701 -3.87 68.06 -62.95
N TYR A 702 -2.54 67.94 -62.87
CA TYR A 702 -1.48 68.77 -63.52
C TYR A 702 -1.39 70.31 -63.24
N PRO A 703 -0.29 71.01 -63.63
CA PRO A 703 0.91 71.08 -62.79
C PRO A 703 1.44 72.52 -62.59
N ILE A 704 2.43 72.60 -61.72
CA ILE A 704 3.34 73.69 -61.38
C ILE A 704 3.80 74.56 -62.57
N TRP A 705 3.85 75.88 -62.36
CA TRP A 705 4.91 76.76 -62.85
C TRP A 705 5.36 77.73 -61.73
N PHE A 706 6.68 77.97 -61.69
CA PHE A 706 7.45 78.70 -60.68
C PHE A 706 7.52 80.23 -60.91
N ILE A 707 8.11 80.91 -59.91
CA ILE A 707 8.78 82.23 -59.87
C ILE A 707 7.79 83.41 -59.68
N GLU A 708 7.86 84.24 -58.63
CA GLU A 708 8.98 84.76 -57.81
C GLU A 708 8.59 84.87 -56.33
#